data_AF-A0A068RZ20-F1
#
_entry.id   AF-A0A068RZ20-F1
#
_cell.length_a   1.000
_cell.length_b   1.000
_cell.length_c   1.000
_cell.angle_alpha   90.00
_cell.angle_beta   90.00
_cell.angle_gamma   90.00
#
_symmetry.space_group_name_H-M   'P 1'
#
loop_
_entity.id
_entity.type
_entity.pdbx_description
1 polymer ?
#
loop_
_entity_poly.entity_id
_entity_poly.type
_entity_poly.pdbx_seq_one_letter_code
_entity_poly.pdbx_strand_id
1 'polypeptide(L)'
;MFDQNSSFGSQSPLSRQQPLRDNGVNGAAAAAYLGGSALSINTDMNLEQILLELDRLIRTSGITTCALLPPNHDICLRMRQIPLIISQSMTPMQTMLTFVEKVVYMLYKSNTNFAFEAYTGFLQSLFELSSEVEKETLSWIVYANDERKFNAPVMAMMIRHEMIPLEEYDIQLAKAIRKSGEEKVVQYAVDLLGMCLLSPSPITFMEDHALTLAALHEIQDPPSSVSVLMTELKRIVESPYKSIEKNAMDCMEMRMLLAEWARLCQYPVPNQRIFRQLAKKALQLTKDTEGQSFFFRLCTETCIDHFLSFKSLSSSFQKRAIHLIDSYAKLVAYMVRTESRDGETGKVAVGSRALSVMILLLSQHHETRGMNFNQKAFMRILSSLYAELSKIRNLVVHAGLLEAYSDALYMLQPNNFPGFAFSWLQLISHRTFMPQLLAGNDRQTGWMICEKLMLALLKFLGPLLDRNILEKSTRLFYRGTLRFLVVLLHDFPEFLCEHYMVFVQVIPHSCIQLRNLVLSAFPRVMHLPDPFTPDLNMDRIPEFKQEPLLVKSYIRELNTDFKSAIDKFVQDRNEAFHGLAQQQLITERPDTMGAFVLYIGSKTASSDESIEKLPAIIAYKRLLKVLPPEGCYALLNAIADQLRYPNSHTHFFSQAVLHLFATQPEEMKEQVTRVLLERLIVNRPHPWGLLATFIGLIKSPGFWDHEFIRCAPDIERLFDNVSRYIKRTA
;
A
#
# COMPACT_ATOMS: atom_id res chain seq x y z
N MET A 1 -16.61 8.40 -45.19
CA MET A 1 -17.27 7.38 -46.03
C MET A 1 -18.27 6.67 -45.14
N PHE A 2 -19.55 6.83 -45.47
CA PHE A 2 -20.77 6.26 -44.88
C PHE A 2 -21.18 6.64 -43.43
N ASP A 3 -22.07 7.62 -43.39
CA ASP A 3 -23.18 7.80 -42.44
C ASP A 3 -24.08 6.55 -42.35
N GLN A 4 -24.72 6.32 -41.20
CA GLN A 4 -26.19 6.30 -41.13
C GLN A 4 -26.73 6.27 -39.68
N ASN A 5 -27.68 7.17 -39.46
CA ASN A 5 -28.60 7.29 -38.33
C ASN A 5 -29.46 6.03 -38.11
N SER A 6 -29.87 5.76 -36.87
CA SER A 6 -31.31 5.58 -36.57
C SER A 6 -31.60 5.63 -35.07
N SER A 7 -32.43 6.60 -34.72
CA SER A 7 -33.19 6.75 -33.49
C SER A 7 -34.40 5.80 -33.50
N PHE A 8 -34.70 5.12 -32.39
CA PHE A 8 -36.07 4.68 -32.09
C PHE A 8 -36.29 4.66 -30.57
N GLY A 9 -37.34 5.38 -30.16
CA GLY A 9 -37.81 5.44 -28.79
C GLY A 9 -38.67 4.24 -28.44
N SER A 10 -38.70 3.90 -27.15
CA SER A 10 -39.57 2.89 -26.58
C SER A 10 -40.59 3.57 -25.67
N GLN A 11 -41.84 3.60 -26.15
CA GLN A 11 -43.03 3.85 -25.36
C GLN A 11 -43.45 2.56 -24.66
N SER A 12 -43.98 2.72 -23.45
CA SER A 12 -44.68 1.69 -22.67
C SER A 12 -45.96 1.21 -23.37
N PRO A 13 -46.50 0.06 -22.94
CA PRO A 13 -47.93 0.09 -22.63
C PRO A 13 -48.32 -0.68 -21.38
N LEU A 14 -49.23 -0.05 -20.63
CA LEU A 14 -50.11 -0.63 -19.63
C LEU A 14 -51.37 -1.21 -20.30
N SER A 15 -51.87 -2.29 -19.71
CA SER A 15 -53.30 -2.64 -19.54
C SER A 15 -54.18 -2.99 -20.77
N ARG A 16 -54.73 -4.22 -20.79
CA ARG A 16 -56.17 -4.50 -20.51
C ARG A 16 -56.57 -5.96 -20.83
N GLN A 17 -57.18 -6.58 -19.81
CA GLN A 17 -58.44 -7.35 -19.82
C GLN A 17 -58.71 -8.44 -20.89
N GLN A 18 -58.87 -9.67 -20.39
CA GLN A 18 -59.66 -10.84 -20.86
C GLN A 18 -61.12 -10.48 -21.28
N PRO A 19 -61.97 -11.36 -21.92
CA PRO A 19 -62.08 -12.82 -21.66
C PRO A 19 -62.65 -13.81 -22.76
N LEU A 20 -62.65 -15.11 -22.36
CA LEU A 20 -63.53 -16.26 -22.72
C LEU A 20 -63.39 -17.04 -24.05
N ARG A 21 -62.97 -18.33 -23.98
CA ARG A 21 -63.88 -19.52 -24.00
C ARG A 21 -63.15 -20.89 -23.96
N ASP A 22 -63.72 -21.76 -23.12
CA ASP A 22 -63.72 -23.24 -23.02
C ASP A 22 -62.85 -24.13 -23.92
N ASN A 23 -62.15 -25.08 -23.29
CA ASN A 23 -62.55 -26.50 -23.34
C ASN A 23 -61.73 -27.39 -22.38
N GLY A 24 -62.45 -28.11 -21.52
CA GLY A 24 -62.30 -29.55 -21.29
C GLY A 24 -60.96 -30.13 -20.79
N VAL A 25 -61.07 -30.77 -19.61
CA VAL A 25 -60.23 -31.87 -19.09
C VAL A 25 -58.91 -31.44 -18.41
N ASN A 26 -58.94 -31.38 -17.08
CA ASN A 26 -58.01 -32.13 -16.21
C ASN A 26 -58.33 -31.94 -14.72
N GLY A 27 -59.19 -32.82 -14.16
CA GLY A 27 -59.45 -32.91 -12.72
C GLY A 27 -58.21 -33.22 -11.88
N ALA A 28 -57.13 -33.71 -12.48
CA ALA A 28 -55.83 -33.89 -11.83
C ALA A 28 -55.05 -32.56 -11.65
N ALA A 29 -55.24 -31.58 -12.55
CA ALA A 29 -54.64 -30.25 -12.42
C ALA A 29 -55.37 -29.41 -11.35
N ALA A 30 -56.69 -29.55 -11.24
CA ALA A 30 -57.48 -28.91 -10.18
C ALA A 30 -57.18 -29.52 -8.79
N ALA A 31 -56.98 -30.83 -8.68
CA ALA A 31 -56.58 -31.48 -7.43
C ALA A 31 -55.12 -31.16 -7.02
N ALA A 32 -54.21 -30.99 -7.98
CA ALA A 32 -52.84 -30.51 -7.73
C ALA A 32 -52.81 -29.01 -7.38
N TYR A 33 -53.67 -28.18 -7.98
CA TYR A 33 -53.85 -26.77 -7.60
C TYR A 33 -54.51 -26.62 -6.22
N LEU A 34 -55.53 -27.42 -5.90
CA LEU A 34 -56.22 -27.42 -4.61
C LEU A 34 -55.36 -28.04 -3.49
N GLY A 35 -54.60 -29.10 -3.81
CA GLY A 35 -53.62 -29.70 -2.90
C GLY A 35 -52.41 -28.79 -2.67
N GLY A 36 -51.91 -28.14 -3.73
CA GLY A 36 -50.88 -27.12 -3.66
C GLY A 36 -51.32 -25.87 -2.88
N SER A 37 -52.58 -25.42 -3.03
CA SER A 37 -53.14 -24.33 -2.23
C SER A 37 -53.35 -24.72 -0.76
N ALA A 38 -53.80 -25.94 -0.47
CA ALA A 38 -53.98 -26.41 0.91
C ALA A 38 -52.63 -26.58 1.64
N LEU A 39 -51.60 -27.07 0.94
CA LEU A 39 -50.22 -27.13 1.45
C LEU A 39 -49.62 -25.75 1.68
N SER A 40 -49.81 -24.80 0.74
CA SER A 40 -49.40 -23.39 0.89
C SER A 40 -50.08 -22.71 2.08
N ILE A 41 -51.40 -22.88 2.24
CA ILE A 41 -52.15 -22.31 3.36
C ILE A 41 -51.66 -22.87 4.70
N ASN A 42 -51.34 -24.17 4.75
CA ASN A 42 -50.83 -24.80 5.97
C ASN A 42 -49.41 -24.32 6.32
N THR A 43 -48.54 -24.13 5.32
CA THR A 43 -47.20 -23.54 5.54
C THR A 43 -47.27 -22.09 6.02
N ASP A 44 -48.18 -21.27 5.47
CA ASP A 44 -48.33 -19.87 5.85
C ASP A 44 -48.89 -19.71 7.27
N MET A 45 -49.89 -20.54 7.66
CA MET A 45 -50.41 -20.56 9.03
C MET A 45 -49.35 -21.02 10.04
N ASN A 46 -48.54 -22.02 9.70
CA ASN A 46 -47.46 -22.49 10.57
C ASN A 46 -46.39 -21.39 10.79
N LEU A 47 -45.99 -20.70 9.71
CA LEU A 47 -45.06 -19.58 9.79
C LEU A 47 -45.60 -18.42 10.65
N GLU A 48 -46.89 -18.08 10.51
CA GLU A 48 -47.54 -17.08 11.36
C GLU A 48 -47.52 -17.48 12.84
N GLN A 49 -47.85 -18.74 13.15
CA GLN A 49 -47.85 -19.24 14.52
C GLN A 49 -46.45 -19.18 15.15
N ILE A 50 -45.41 -19.52 14.39
CA ILE A 50 -44.02 -19.42 14.84
C ILE A 50 -43.63 -17.96 15.07
N LEU A 51 -44.04 -17.02 14.20
CA LEU A 51 -43.74 -15.61 14.36
C LEU A 51 -44.43 -15.00 15.60
N LEU A 52 -45.68 -15.40 15.89
CA LEU A 52 -46.38 -14.98 17.10
C LEU A 52 -45.71 -15.50 18.37
N GLU A 53 -45.26 -16.76 18.36
CA GLU A 53 -44.51 -17.31 19.49
C GLU A 53 -43.13 -16.65 19.64
N LEU A 54 -42.47 -16.33 18.53
CA LEU A 54 -41.22 -15.56 18.53
C LEU A 54 -41.43 -14.18 19.17
N ASP A 55 -42.47 -13.44 18.80
CA ASP A 55 -42.79 -12.15 19.39
C ASP A 55 -43.10 -12.27 20.89
N ARG A 56 -43.84 -13.31 21.29
CA ARG A 56 -44.12 -13.61 22.71
C ARG A 56 -42.82 -13.81 23.47
N LEU A 57 -41.90 -14.64 22.97
CA LEU A 57 -40.60 -14.91 23.59
C LEU A 57 -39.74 -13.66 23.65
N ILE A 58 -39.72 -12.83 22.58
CA ILE A 58 -38.96 -11.58 22.56
C ILE A 58 -39.44 -10.64 23.67
N ARG A 59 -40.77 -10.51 23.85
CA ARG A 59 -41.36 -9.65 24.89
C ARG A 59 -41.14 -10.16 26.32
N THR A 60 -41.12 -11.48 26.54
CA THR A 60 -41.07 -12.07 27.89
C THR A 60 -39.68 -12.51 28.35
N SER A 61 -38.69 -12.55 27.46
CA SER A 61 -37.34 -13.08 27.76
C SER A 61 -36.58 -12.34 28.86
N GLY A 62 -36.87 -11.06 29.12
CA GLY A 62 -36.10 -10.22 30.04
C GLY A 62 -34.68 -9.89 29.56
N ILE A 63 -34.32 -10.27 28.34
CA ILE A 63 -33.00 -10.04 27.74
C ILE A 63 -32.94 -8.63 27.17
N THR A 64 -31.81 -7.96 27.37
CA THR A 64 -31.61 -6.56 26.96
C THR A 64 -30.93 -6.39 25.60
N THR A 65 -30.14 -7.39 25.17
CA THR A 65 -29.42 -7.39 23.88
C THR A 65 -29.24 -8.80 23.34
N CYS A 66 -29.22 -8.94 22.01
CA CYS A 66 -28.94 -10.21 21.33
C CYS A 66 -27.55 -10.78 21.66
N ALA A 67 -26.58 -9.97 22.09
CA ALA A 67 -25.25 -10.44 22.49
C ALA A 67 -25.28 -11.35 23.73
N LEU A 68 -26.33 -11.23 24.57
CA LEU A 68 -26.53 -12.06 25.75
C LEU A 68 -27.38 -13.30 25.46
N LEU A 69 -27.81 -13.49 24.20
CA LEU A 69 -28.71 -14.56 23.80
C LEU A 69 -27.91 -15.88 23.61
N PRO A 70 -28.18 -16.94 24.39
CA PRO A 70 -27.50 -18.21 24.19
C PRO A 70 -27.85 -18.83 22.82
N PRO A 71 -26.92 -19.55 22.17
CA PRO A 71 -27.17 -20.15 20.84
C PRO A 71 -28.27 -21.23 20.83
N ASN A 72 -28.63 -21.75 22.00
CA ASN A 72 -29.69 -22.75 22.20
C ASN A 72 -30.99 -22.14 22.75
N HIS A 73 -31.08 -20.82 22.85
CA HIS A 73 -32.28 -20.14 23.30
C HIS A 73 -33.44 -20.39 22.34
N ASP A 74 -34.67 -20.47 22.85
CA ASP A 74 -35.85 -20.79 22.03
C ASP A 74 -36.04 -19.81 20.85
N ILE A 75 -35.72 -18.53 21.06
CA ILE A 75 -35.69 -17.50 19.99
C ILE A 75 -34.78 -17.93 18.83
N CYS A 76 -33.53 -18.34 19.11
CA CYS A 76 -32.60 -18.82 18.08
C CYS A 76 -33.11 -20.07 17.38
N LEU A 77 -33.67 -21.01 18.14
CA LEU A 77 -34.18 -22.28 17.60
C LEU A 77 -35.34 -22.03 16.64
N ARG A 78 -36.28 -21.14 16.99
CA ARG A 78 -37.40 -20.75 16.13
C ARG A 78 -36.93 -20.01 14.88
N MET A 79 -36.00 -19.06 15.01
CA MET A 79 -35.41 -18.37 13.85
C MET A 79 -34.76 -19.33 12.85
N ARG A 80 -34.08 -20.39 13.32
CA ARG A 80 -33.45 -21.41 12.45
C ARG A 80 -34.45 -22.31 11.75
N GLN A 81 -35.63 -22.54 12.33
CA GLN A 81 -36.66 -23.40 11.73
C GLN A 81 -37.35 -22.72 10.53
N ILE A 82 -37.48 -21.40 10.56
CA ILE A 82 -38.26 -20.65 9.57
C ILE A 82 -37.70 -20.79 8.14
N PRO A 83 -36.39 -20.62 7.86
CA PRO A 83 -35.83 -20.87 6.53
C PRO A 83 -36.14 -22.25 5.96
N LEU A 84 -36.11 -23.29 6.81
CA LEU A 84 -36.38 -24.66 6.39
C LEU A 84 -37.85 -24.81 5.96
N ILE A 85 -38.78 -24.24 6.72
CA ILE A 85 -40.21 -24.29 6.40
C ILE A 85 -40.50 -23.53 5.11
N ILE A 86 -39.89 -22.36 4.92
CA ILE A 86 -40.00 -21.57 3.69
C ILE A 86 -39.49 -22.37 2.48
N SER A 87 -38.37 -23.09 2.63
CA SER A 87 -37.80 -23.90 1.54
C SER A 87 -38.68 -25.09 1.11
N GLN A 88 -39.59 -25.52 1.99
CA GLN A 88 -40.52 -26.63 1.74
C GLN A 88 -41.84 -26.15 1.09
N SER A 89 -42.05 -24.84 0.95
CA SER A 89 -43.27 -24.30 0.33
C SER A 89 -43.26 -24.46 -1.19
N MET A 90 -44.44 -24.40 -1.81
CA MET A 90 -44.58 -24.47 -3.27
C MET A 90 -44.04 -23.23 -3.99
N THR A 91 -44.00 -22.09 -3.30
CA THR A 91 -43.51 -20.80 -3.82
C THR A 91 -42.55 -20.15 -2.82
N PRO A 92 -41.34 -20.70 -2.60
CA PRO A 92 -40.46 -20.29 -1.51
C PRO A 92 -40.14 -18.79 -1.50
N MET A 93 -39.91 -18.21 -2.68
CA MET A 93 -39.60 -16.79 -2.82
C MET A 93 -40.78 -15.89 -2.40
N GLN A 94 -42.00 -16.19 -2.88
CA GLN A 94 -43.19 -15.42 -2.52
C GLN A 94 -43.55 -15.61 -1.05
N THR A 95 -43.45 -16.83 -0.53
CA THR A 95 -43.65 -17.15 0.89
C THR A 95 -42.65 -16.39 1.76
N MET A 96 -41.38 -16.35 1.35
CA MET A 96 -40.34 -15.58 2.05
C MET A 96 -40.66 -14.10 2.07
N LEU A 97 -41.06 -13.53 0.92
CA LEU A 97 -41.39 -12.12 0.81
C LEU A 97 -42.56 -11.74 1.73
N THR A 98 -43.67 -12.48 1.67
CA THR A 98 -44.82 -12.27 2.55
C THR A 98 -44.49 -12.50 4.02
N PHE A 99 -43.58 -13.41 4.34
CA PHE A 99 -43.12 -13.59 5.71
C PHE A 99 -42.24 -12.42 6.19
N VAL A 100 -41.33 -11.94 5.34
CA VAL A 100 -40.49 -10.77 5.62
C VAL A 100 -41.34 -9.52 5.85
N GLU A 101 -42.40 -9.30 5.07
CA GLU A 101 -43.37 -8.22 5.32
C GLU A 101 -43.92 -8.26 6.76
N LYS A 102 -44.28 -9.45 7.24
CA LYS A 102 -44.77 -9.64 8.62
C LYS A 102 -43.68 -9.36 9.65
N VAL A 103 -42.45 -9.80 9.42
CA VAL A 103 -41.31 -9.52 10.30
C VAL A 103 -41.03 -8.00 10.36
N VAL A 104 -41.06 -7.31 9.21
CA VAL A 104 -40.92 -5.85 9.14
C VAL A 104 -42.07 -5.17 9.90
N TYR A 105 -43.31 -5.63 9.75
CA TYR A 105 -44.43 -5.12 10.53
C TYR A 105 -44.20 -5.26 12.04
N MET A 106 -43.72 -6.42 12.50
CA MET A 106 -43.41 -6.66 13.92
C MET A 106 -42.25 -5.77 14.42
N LEU A 107 -41.24 -5.55 13.59
CA LEU A 107 -40.14 -4.63 13.85
C LEU A 107 -40.66 -3.20 14.10
N TYR A 108 -41.51 -2.68 13.21
CA TYR A 108 -42.07 -1.33 13.33
C TYR A 108 -43.11 -1.17 14.46
N LYS A 109 -43.75 -2.25 14.90
CA LYS A 109 -44.66 -2.28 16.05
C LYS A 109 -43.94 -2.38 17.40
N SER A 110 -42.65 -2.71 17.39
CA SER A 110 -41.85 -2.90 18.59
C SER A 110 -41.39 -1.56 19.19
N ASN A 111 -41.09 -1.56 20.48
CA ASN A 111 -40.65 -0.38 21.24
C ASN A 111 -39.45 -0.64 22.16
N THR A 112 -38.83 -1.82 22.07
CA THR A 112 -37.68 -2.21 22.89
C THR A 112 -36.44 -2.43 22.01
N ASN A 113 -35.26 -2.03 22.50
CA ASN A 113 -34.00 -2.23 21.77
C ASN A 113 -33.73 -3.71 21.46
N PHE A 114 -34.05 -4.60 22.40
CA PHE A 114 -33.90 -6.04 22.17
C PHE A 114 -34.76 -6.55 21.01
N ALA A 115 -36.02 -6.09 20.90
CA ALA A 115 -36.87 -6.46 19.77
C ALA A 115 -36.30 -5.92 18.45
N PHE A 116 -35.81 -4.68 18.43
CA PHE A 116 -35.14 -4.13 17.25
C PHE A 116 -33.94 -4.98 16.84
N GLU A 117 -33.04 -5.32 17.77
CA GLU A 117 -31.88 -6.18 17.50
C GLU A 117 -32.29 -7.57 17.00
N ALA A 118 -33.26 -8.21 17.64
CA ALA A 118 -33.70 -9.56 17.30
C ALA A 118 -34.34 -9.62 15.91
N TYR A 119 -35.27 -8.71 15.61
CA TYR A 119 -35.93 -8.67 14.31
C TYR A 119 -35.00 -8.22 13.19
N THR A 120 -34.15 -7.22 13.42
CA THR A 120 -33.14 -6.78 12.42
C THR A 120 -32.13 -7.88 12.14
N GLY A 121 -31.59 -8.55 13.16
CA GLY A 121 -30.69 -9.70 12.98
C GLY A 121 -31.37 -10.88 12.28
N PHE A 122 -32.67 -11.07 12.51
CA PHE A 122 -33.43 -12.09 11.79
C PHE A 122 -33.62 -11.75 10.31
N LEU A 123 -33.99 -10.51 10.00
CA LEU A 123 -34.10 -10.04 8.62
C LEU A 123 -32.77 -10.17 7.87
N GLN A 124 -31.64 -9.84 8.53
CA GLN A 124 -30.32 -10.04 7.95
C GLN A 124 -30.08 -11.51 7.58
N SER A 125 -30.43 -12.44 8.47
CA SER A 125 -30.32 -13.88 8.20
C SER A 125 -31.22 -14.33 7.04
N LEU A 126 -32.39 -13.72 6.88
CA LEU A 126 -33.29 -14.02 5.75
C LEU A 126 -32.78 -13.44 4.42
N PHE A 127 -32.18 -12.23 4.45
CA PHE A 127 -31.61 -11.59 3.27
C PHE A 127 -30.39 -12.34 2.72
N GLU A 128 -29.58 -12.93 3.60
CA GLU A 128 -28.47 -13.82 3.21
C GLU A 128 -28.94 -15.05 2.40
N LEU A 129 -30.21 -15.46 2.54
CA LEU A 129 -30.78 -16.58 1.80
C LEU A 129 -31.35 -16.18 0.43
N SER A 130 -31.71 -14.91 0.23
CA SER A 130 -32.35 -14.42 -1.00
C SER A 130 -32.08 -12.94 -1.24
N SER A 131 -31.22 -12.65 -2.22
CA SER A 131 -30.85 -11.29 -2.61
C SER A 131 -32.00 -10.51 -3.26
N GLU A 132 -32.93 -11.23 -3.89
CA GLU A 132 -34.11 -10.67 -4.53
C GLU A 132 -35.12 -10.18 -3.50
N VAL A 133 -35.33 -10.95 -2.42
CA VAL A 133 -36.20 -10.54 -1.30
C VAL A 133 -35.60 -9.35 -0.56
N GLU A 134 -34.28 -9.33 -0.36
CA GLU A 134 -33.55 -8.16 0.17
C GLU A 134 -33.84 -6.90 -0.66
N LYS A 135 -33.59 -6.95 -1.98
CA LYS A 135 -33.80 -5.80 -2.88
C LYS A 135 -35.24 -5.29 -2.86
N GLU A 136 -36.21 -6.18 -2.93
CA GLU A 136 -37.64 -5.83 -2.93
C GLU A 136 -38.05 -5.19 -1.59
N THR A 137 -37.62 -5.79 -0.47
CA THR A 137 -37.93 -5.28 0.87
C THR A 137 -37.31 -3.91 1.12
N LEU A 138 -36.04 -3.73 0.74
CA LEU A 138 -35.35 -2.45 0.87
C LEU A 138 -35.94 -1.39 -0.05
N SER A 139 -36.43 -1.78 -1.24
CA SER A 139 -37.14 -0.87 -2.14
C SER A 139 -38.37 -0.26 -1.46
N TRP A 140 -39.15 -1.07 -0.74
CA TRP A 140 -40.32 -0.55 -0.01
C TRP A 140 -39.91 0.36 1.15
N ILE A 141 -38.90 -0.03 1.94
CA ILE A 141 -38.45 0.77 3.10
C ILE A 141 -37.88 2.13 2.66
N VAL A 142 -37.12 2.16 1.56
CA VAL A 142 -36.46 3.37 1.07
C VAL A 142 -37.44 4.25 0.28
N TYR A 143 -38.18 3.69 -0.68
CA TYR A 143 -38.93 4.46 -1.67
C TYR A 143 -40.45 4.57 -1.43
N ALA A 144 -41.05 3.80 -0.51
CA ALA A 144 -42.50 3.90 -0.29
C ALA A 144 -42.92 5.28 0.22
N ASN A 145 -44.03 5.81 -0.29
CA ASN A 145 -44.63 7.06 0.19
C ASN A 145 -45.60 6.76 1.35
N ASP A 146 -45.09 6.26 2.47
CA ASP A 146 -45.86 5.91 3.66
C ASP A 146 -45.25 6.55 4.91
N GLU A 147 -46.04 7.34 5.65
CA GLU A 147 -45.60 7.99 6.89
C GLU A 147 -45.16 6.98 7.97
N ARG A 148 -45.72 5.76 7.96
CA ARG A 148 -45.43 4.72 8.97
C ARG A 148 -43.97 4.26 8.94
N LYS A 149 -43.24 4.54 7.85
CA LYS A 149 -41.81 4.20 7.73
C LYS A 149 -40.91 5.09 8.59
N PHE A 150 -41.39 6.25 9.04
CA PHE A 150 -40.63 7.21 9.83
C PHE A 150 -40.54 6.80 11.31
N ASN A 151 -39.76 5.75 11.58
CA ASN A 151 -39.44 5.28 12.93
C ASN A 151 -37.92 5.32 13.14
N ALA A 152 -37.42 6.33 13.86
CA ALA A 152 -35.98 6.60 13.98
C ALA A 152 -35.22 5.47 14.68
N PRO A 153 -35.69 4.90 15.81
CA PRO A 153 -35.05 3.74 16.44
C PRO A 153 -34.89 2.53 15.51
N VAL A 154 -35.94 2.19 14.74
CA VAL A 154 -35.91 1.07 13.79
C VAL A 154 -34.88 1.33 12.69
N MET A 155 -34.92 2.50 12.07
CA MET A 155 -34.00 2.84 10.99
C MET A 155 -32.55 2.95 11.48
N ALA A 156 -32.30 3.49 12.68
CA ALA A 156 -30.98 3.48 13.29
C ALA A 156 -30.45 2.05 13.52
N MET A 157 -31.32 1.11 13.93
CA MET A 157 -30.96 -0.29 14.11
C MET A 157 -30.62 -0.99 12.79
N MET A 158 -31.42 -0.74 11.74
CA MET A 158 -31.17 -1.27 10.41
C MET A 158 -29.87 -0.73 9.79
N ILE A 159 -29.58 0.56 10.01
CA ILE A 159 -28.32 1.19 9.60
C ILE A 159 -27.13 0.56 10.35
N ARG A 160 -27.27 0.30 11.65
CA ARG A 160 -26.24 -0.34 12.47
C ARG A 160 -25.90 -1.76 11.98
N HIS A 161 -26.88 -2.49 11.49
CA HIS A 161 -26.71 -3.81 10.88
C HIS A 161 -26.38 -3.75 9.37
N GLU A 162 -26.13 -2.55 8.84
CA GLU A 162 -25.75 -2.29 7.44
C GLU A 162 -26.76 -2.82 6.39
N MET A 163 -28.03 -2.93 6.78
CA MET A 163 -29.08 -3.40 5.89
C MET A 163 -29.55 -2.33 4.91
N ILE A 164 -29.37 -1.06 5.25
CA ILE A 164 -29.86 0.07 4.46
C ILE A 164 -28.75 0.58 3.54
N PRO A 165 -29.02 0.77 2.23
CA PRO A 165 -28.13 1.51 1.35
C PRO A 165 -28.14 2.99 1.75
N LEU A 166 -27.26 3.36 2.70
CA LEU A 166 -27.20 4.69 3.32
C LEU A 166 -27.20 5.84 2.32
N GLU A 167 -26.50 5.67 1.22
CA GLU A 167 -26.42 6.64 0.14
C GLU A 167 -27.79 6.94 -0.50
N GLU A 168 -28.52 5.90 -0.87
CA GLU A 168 -29.85 6.03 -1.47
C GLU A 168 -30.83 6.59 -0.45
N TYR A 169 -30.70 6.14 0.81
CA TYR A 169 -31.53 6.62 1.90
C TYR A 169 -31.32 8.11 2.20
N ASP A 170 -30.08 8.60 2.23
CA ASP A 170 -29.75 10.02 2.39
C ASP A 170 -30.38 10.87 1.27
N ILE A 171 -30.38 10.38 0.02
CA ILE A 171 -31.07 11.06 -1.09
C ILE A 171 -32.58 11.15 -0.81
N GLN A 172 -33.21 10.04 -0.44
CA GLN A 172 -34.67 9.99 -0.27
C GLN A 172 -35.14 10.82 0.92
N LEU A 173 -34.42 10.77 2.04
CA LEU A 173 -34.75 11.57 3.22
C LEU A 173 -34.57 13.06 2.94
N ALA A 174 -33.47 13.46 2.30
CA ALA A 174 -33.25 14.84 1.89
C ALA A 174 -34.34 15.35 0.92
N LYS A 175 -34.81 14.51 -0.01
CA LYS A 175 -35.94 14.84 -0.90
C LYS A 175 -37.24 14.98 -0.13
N ALA A 176 -37.51 14.11 0.84
CA ALA A 176 -38.73 14.16 1.65
C ALA A 176 -38.80 15.46 2.47
N ILE A 177 -37.67 15.88 3.06
CA ILE A 177 -37.55 17.16 3.78
C ILE A 177 -37.84 18.33 2.84
N ARG A 178 -37.18 18.40 1.68
CA ARG A 178 -37.36 19.49 0.71
C ARG A 178 -38.75 19.55 0.08
N LYS A 179 -39.41 18.40 -0.10
CA LYS A 179 -40.71 18.31 -0.77
C LYS A 179 -41.88 18.63 0.15
N SER A 180 -41.89 18.04 1.35
CA SER A 180 -43.04 18.13 2.26
C SER A 180 -42.90 19.29 3.25
N GLY A 181 -41.67 19.56 3.73
CA GLY A 181 -41.43 20.49 4.84
C GLY A 181 -42.20 20.14 6.12
N GLU A 182 -42.79 18.94 6.19
CA GLU A 182 -43.66 18.55 7.29
C GLU A 182 -42.85 18.37 8.57
N GLU A 183 -43.35 18.94 9.68
CA GLU A 183 -42.69 18.92 10.99
C GLU A 183 -42.36 17.48 11.44
N LYS A 184 -43.21 16.50 11.11
CA LYS A 184 -42.98 15.07 11.39
C LYS A 184 -41.72 14.53 10.70
N VAL A 185 -41.51 14.84 9.41
CA VAL A 185 -40.38 14.33 8.63
C VAL A 185 -39.07 14.97 9.10
N VAL A 186 -39.13 16.27 9.40
CA VAL A 186 -38.01 17.02 9.97
C VAL A 186 -37.63 16.49 11.35
N GLN A 187 -38.62 16.28 12.23
CA GLN A 187 -38.39 15.72 13.56
C GLN A 187 -37.83 14.30 13.49
N TYR A 188 -38.39 13.46 12.61
CA TYR A 188 -37.86 12.12 12.34
C TYR A 188 -36.38 12.16 11.91
N ALA A 189 -36.01 13.06 11.00
CA ALA A 189 -34.63 13.20 10.54
C ALA A 189 -33.70 13.64 11.68
N VAL A 190 -34.15 14.57 12.53
CA VAL A 190 -33.39 15.02 13.71
C VAL A 190 -33.17 13.88 14.70
N ASP A 191 -34.22 13.11 15.01
CA ASP A 191 -34.13 11.97 15.94
C ASP A 191 -33.19 10.88 15.41
N LEU A 192 -33.30 10.56 14.11
CA LEU A 192 -32.44 9.58 13.45
C LEU A 192 -30.97 10.02 13.47
N LEU A 193 -30.69 11.27 13.09
CA LEU A 193 -29.32 11.81 13.10
C LEU A 193 -28.77 11.87 14.53
N GLY A 194 -29.59 12.19 15.52
CA GLY A 194 -29.21 12.14 16.94
C GLY A 194 -28.75 10.73 17.36
N MET A 195 -29.52 9.69 17.02
CA MET A 195 -29.16 8.30 17.34
C MET A 195 -27.90 7.83 16.60
N CYS A 196 -27.76 8.20 15.33
CA CYS A 196 -26.67 7.76 14.47
C CYS A 196 -25.34 8.50 14.74
N LEU A 197 -25.37 9.81 15.01
CA LEU A 197 -24.18 10.66 15.08
C LEU A 197 -23.80 11.08 16.50
N LEU A 198 -24.77 11.30 17.39
CA LEU A 198 -24.55 11.89 18.72
C LEU A 198 -24.49 10.86 19.85
N SER A 199 -24.63 9.57 19.55
CA SER A 199 -24.53 8.52 20.55
C SER A 199 -23.08 8.29 21.00
N PRO A 200 -22.85 7.76 22.23
CA PRO A 200 -21.50 7.45 22.72
C PRO A 200 -20.71 6.50 21.82
N SER A 201 -21.43 5.67 21.05
CA SER A 201 -20.88 4.81 20.01
C SER A 201 -21.57 5.15 18.68
N PRO A 202 -21.07 6.16 17.93
CA PRO A 202 -21.68 6.58 16.68
C PRO A 202 -21.80 5.41 15.69
N ILE A 203 -22.94 5.36 14.99
CA ILE A 203 -23.25 4.32 14.00
C ILE A 203 -22.70 4.73 12.63
N THR A 204 -22.75 6.01 12.33
CA THR A 204 -22.34 6.62 11.06
C THR A 204 -21.56 7.90 11.32
N PHE A 205 -21.03 8.50 10.25
CA PHE A 205 -20.41 9.82 10.30
C PHE A 205 -21.27 10.89 9.64
N MET A 206 -20.92 12.15 9.86
CA MET A 206 -21.54 13.30 9.20
C MET A 206 -21.50 13.15 7.67
N GLU A 207 -20.40 12.63 7.13
CA GLU A 207 -20.19 12.45 5.70
C GLU A 207 -21.18 11.44 5.07
N ASP A 208 -21.77 10.54 5.87
CA ASP A 208 -22.78 9.59 5.40
C ASP A 208 -24.16 10.22 5.19
N HIS A 209 -24.41 11.41 5.76
CA HIS A 209 -25.73 12.10 5.77
C HIS A 209 -25.67 13.50 5.15
N ALA A 210 -24.76 13.70 4.19
CA ALA A 210 -24.46 15.01 3.63
C ALA A 210 -25.69 15.72 3.04
N LEU A 211 -26.55 15.01 2.31
CA LEU A 211 -27.70 15.62 1.64
C LEU A 211 -28.82 15.93 2.62
N THR A 212 -29.03 15.06 3.61
CA THR A 212 -30.03 15.26 4.67
C THR A 212 -29.67 16.47 5.52
N LEU A 213 -28.40 16.60 5.93
CA LEU A 213 -27.91 17.76 6.67
C LEU A 213 -28.03 19.06 5.87
N ALA A 214 -27.68 19.03 4.58
CA ALA A 214 -27.87 20.17 3.69
C ALA A 214 -29.36 20.56 3.57
N ALA A 215 -30.26 19.59 3.41
CA ALA A 215 -31.69 19.85 3.34
C ALA A 215 -32.26 20.46 4.63
N LEU A 216 -31.78 20.03 5.81
CA LEU A 216 -32.16 20.61 7.10
C LEU A 216 -31.63 22.05 7.25
N HIS A 217 -30.44 22.34 6.75
CA HIS A 217 -29.84 23.67 6.80
C HIS A 217 -30.53 24.67 5.86
N GLU A 218 -31.14 24.20 4.77
CA GLU A 218 -31.88 25.00 3.78
C GLU A 218 -33.29 25.44 4.25
N ILE A 219 -33.79 24.91 5.38
CA ILE A 219 -35.11 25.24 5.91
C ILE A 219 -35.15 26.70 6.38
N GLN A 220 -36.12 27.47 5.86
CA GLN A 220 -36.42 28.81 6.37
C GLN A 220 -37.11 28.69 7.73
N ASP A 221 -36.66 29.46 8.73
CA ASP A 221 -37.13 29.41 10.11
C ASP A 221 -37.12 27.98 10.71
N PRO A 222 -35.93 27.37 10.86
CA PRO A 222 -35.82 25.98 11.27
C PRO A 222 -36.39 25.76 12.69
N PRO A 223 -37.09 24.63 12.93
CA PRO A 223 -37.52 24.24 14.28
C PRO A 223 -36.36 24.24 15.29
N SER A 224 -36.66 24.44 16.56
CA SER A 224 -35.66 24.46 17.64
C SER A 224 -34.86 23.15 17.69
N SER A 225 -35.48 22.01 17.41
CA SER A 225 -34.83 20.70 17.34
C SER A 225 -33.72 20.64 16.29
N VAL A 226 -33.92 21.25 15.12
CA VAL A 226 -32.90 21.36 14.06
C VAL A 226 -31.74 22.25 14.52
N SER A 227 -32.05 23.39 15.12
CA SER A 227 -31.03 24.33 15.63
C SER A 227 -30.16 23.70 16.73
N VAL A 228 -30.78 22.93 17.64
CA VAL A 228 -30.07 22.19 18.70
C VAL A 228 -29.15 21.12 18.09
N LEU A 229 -29.65 20.32 17.14
CA LEU A 229 -28.86 19.31 16.45
C LEU A 229 -27.63 19.92 15.76
N MET A 230 -27.82 21.00 14.99
CA MET A 230 -26.73 21.65 14.27
C MET A 230 -25.70 22.25 15.23
N THR A 231 -26.14 22.85 16.34
CA THR A 231 -25.25 23.39 17.38
C THR A 231 -24.41 22.29 18.01
N GLU A 232 -25.03 21.14 18.31
CA GLU A 232 -24.34 20.01 18.93
C GLU A 232 -23.37 19.33 17.97
N LEU A 233 -23.73 19.18 16.69
CA LEU A 233 -22.83 18.70 15.64
C LEU A 233 -21.63 19.64 15.48
N LYS A 234 -21.85 20.95 15.44
CA LYS A 234 -20.78 21.95 15.37
C LYS A 234 -19.86 21.82 16.58
N ARG A 235 -20.40 21.67 17.80
CA ARG A 235 -19.64 21.47 19.03
C ARG A 235 -18.73 20.23 18.96
N ILE A 236 -19.24 19.11 18.44
CA ILE A 236 -18.47 17.87 18.30
C ILE A 236 -17.35 18.03 17.28
N VAL A 237 -17.66 18.58 16.10
CA VAL A 237 -16.68 18.81 15.03
C VAL A 237 -15.58 19.76 15.48
N GLU A 238 -15.91 20.77 16.28
CA GLU A 238 -14.95 21.77 16.76
C GLU A 238 -14.16 21.34 17.99
N SER A 239 -14.62 20.32 18.72
CA SER A 239 -14.03 19.89 19.99
C SER A 239 -12.55 19.52 19.91
N PRO A 240 -12.07 18.80 18.87
CA PRO A 240 -10.65 18.48 18.71
C PRO A 240 -9.75 19.71 18.49
N TYR A 241 -10.33 20.85 18.09
CA TYR A 241 -9.60 22.03 17.60
C TYR A 241 -9.75 23.25 18.50
N LYS A 242 -10.21 23.08 19.74
CA LYS A 242 -10.44 24.21 20.66
C LYS A 242 -9.19 25.04 20.96
N SER A 243 -8.01 24.42 20.90
CA SER A 243 -6.73 25.09 21.18
C SER A 243 -6.13 25.79 19.97
N ILE A 244 -6.77 25.74 18.81
CA ILE A 244 -6.25 26.31 17.56
C ILE A 244 -7.00 27.61 17.27
N GLU A 245 -6.27 28.68 16.98
CA GLU A 245 -6.87 29.94 16.53
C GLU A 245 -7.49 29.74 15.15
N LYS A 246 -8.81 29.90 15.05
CA LYS A 246 -9.56 29.53 13.84
C LYS A 246 -9.69 30.65 12.82
N ASN A 247 -9.28 31.89 13.09
CA ASN A 247 -9.29 33.02 12.14
C ASN A 247 -10.54 33.07 11.21
N ALA A 248 -11.75 32.94 11.77
CA ALA A 248 -13.04 32.88 11.08
C ALA A 248 -13.34 31.62 10.22
N MET A 249 -12.58 30.54 10.38
CA MET A 249 -12.82 29.24 9.75
C MET A 249 -13.91 28.44 10.48
N ASP A 250 -14.92 27.99 9.74
CA ASP A 250 -15.96 27.10 10.24
C ASP A 250 -15.60 25.63 9.94
N CYS A 251 -15.34 24.86 11.00
CA CYS A 251 -14.94 23.45 10.88
C CYS A 251 -16.08 22.59 10.31
N MET A 252 -17.33 22.93 10.63
CA MET A 252 -18.50 22.21 10.12
C MET A 252 -18.68 22.48 8.63
N GLU A 253 -18.54 23.73 8.17
CA GLU A 253 -18.61 24.06 6.74
C GLU A 253 -17.55 23.32 5.93
N MET A 254 -16.31 23.25 6.44
CA MET A 254 -15.22 22.53 5.78
C MET A 254 -15.46 21.03 5.68
N ARG A 255 -16.00 20.39 6.75
CA ARG A 255 -16.37 18.97 6.71
C ARG A 255 -17.55 18.71 5.76
N MET A 256 -18.54 19.61 5.74
CA MET A 256 -19.65 19.52 4.80
C MET A 256 -19.18 19.63 3.34
N LEU A 257 -18.20 20.50 3.05
CA LEU A 257 -17.59 20.57 1.73
C LEU A 257 -16.93 19.24 1.34
N LEU A 258 -16.20 18.60 2.26
CA LEU A 258 -15.62 17.28 2.03
C LEU A 258 -16.69 16.22 1.77
N ALA A 259 -17.78 16.24 2.54
CA ALA A 259 -18.91 15.33 2.40
C ALA A 259 -19.62 15.47 1.04
N GLU A 260 -19.95 16.71 0.65
CA GLU A 260 -20.52 17.04 -0.67
C GLU A 260 -19.60 16.60 -1.81
N TRP A 261 -18.30 16.83 -1.66
CA TRP A 261 -17.30 16.39 -2.63
C TRP A 261 -17.23 14.87 -2.75
N ALA A 262 -17.19 14.15 -1.62
CA ALA A 262 -17.17 12.70 -1.59
C ALA A 262 -18.42 12.12 -2.25
N ARG A 263 -19.59 12.72 -2.01
CA ARG A 263 -20.85 12.36 -2.67
C ARG A 263 -20.77 12.59 -4.18
N LEU A 264 -20.23 13.74 -4.61
CA LEU A 264 -20.06 14.04 -6.03
C LEU A 264 -19.14 13.02 -6.73
N CYS A 265 -18.14 12.49 -6.03
CA CYS A 265 -17.22 11.48 -6.56
C CYS A 265 -17.86 10.12 -6.83
N GLN A 266 -19.05 9.84 -6.29
CA GLN A 266 -19.77 8.57 -6.50
C GLN A 266 -20.55 8.55 -7.81
N TYR A 267 -20.82 9.72 -8.40
CA TYR A 267 -21.53 9.79 -9.67
C TYR A 267 -20.64 9.29 -10.83
N PRO A 268 -21.13 8.35 -11.66
CA PRO A 268 -20.33 7.71 -12.70
C PRO A 268 -19.95 8.65 -13.86
N VAL A 269 -20.74 9.72 -14.09
CA VAL A 269 -20.47 10.71 -15.14
C VAL A 269 -20.06 12.05 -14.51
N PRO A 270 -18.76 12.37 -14.44
CA PRO A 270 -18.30 13.55 -13.74
C PRO A 270 -18.51 14.82 -14.56
N ASN A 271 -19.35 15.74 -14.07
CA ASN A 271 -19.42 17.09 -14.62
C ASN A 271 -18.20 17.89 -14.14
N GLN A 272 -17.14 17.94 -14.97
CA GLN A 272 -15.88 18.60 -14.62
C GLN A 272 -16.04 20.07 -14.19
N ARG A 273 -17.09 20.77 -14.64
CA ARG A 273 -17.37 22.15 -14.23
C ARG A 273 -17.74 22.24 -12.75
N ILE A 274 -18.58 21.32 -12.26
CA ILE A 274 -19.00 21.26 -10.86
C ILE A 274 -17.80 20.92 -9.95
N PHE A 275 -16.99 19.94 -10.35
CA PHE A 275 -15.75 19.61 -9.63
C PHE A 275 -14.82 20.84 -9.53
N ARG A 276 -14.62 21.59 -10.61
CA ARG A 276 -13.82 22.83 -10.56
C ARG A 276 -14.44 23.91 -9.67
N GLN A 277 -15.76 24.04 -9.65
CA GLN A 277 -16.45 25.02 -8.79
C GLN A 277 -16.27 24.69 -7.30
N LEU A 278 -16.43 23.43 -6.90
CA LEU A 278 -16.21 23.02 -5.50
C LEU A 278 -14.75 23.15 -5.09
N ALA A 279 -13.80 22.81 -5.97
CA ALA A 279 -12.38 23.02 -5.69
C ALA A 279 -12.03 24.51 -5.55
N LYS A 280 -12.65 25.39 -6.35
CA LYS A 280 -12.54 26.85 -6.16
C LYS A 280 -13.13 27.29 -4.82
N LYS A 281 -14.29 26.75 -4.43
CA LYS A 281 -14.91 27.03 -3.12
C LYS A 281 -13.96 26.64 -1.98
N ALA A 282 -13.34 25.46 -2.06
CA ALA A 282 -12.34 25.03 -1.07
C ALA A 282 -11.18 26.03 -0.97
N LEU A 283 -10.58 26.43 -2.11
CA LEU A 283 -9.51 27.44 -2.13
C LEU A 283 -9.95 28.84 -1.64
N GLN A 284 -11.22 29.19 -1.81
CA GLN A 284 -11.80 30.44 -1.33
C GLN A 284 -12.08 30.43 0.17
N LEU A 285 -12.44 29.28 0.74
CA LEU A 285 -12.56 29.08 2.18
C LEU A 285 -11.18 29.09 2.86
N THR A 286 -10.16 28.60 2.17
CA THR A 286 -8.78 28.51 2.67
C THR A 286 -7.91 29.59 2.04
N LYS A 287 -8.18 30.86 2.37
CA LYS A 287 -7.56 32.00 1.67
C LYS A 287 -6.07 32.14 1.94
N ASP A 288 -5.57 31.64 3.04
CA ASP A 288 -4.20 31.80 3.49
C ASP A 288 -3.53 30.43 3.72
N THR A 289 -2.22 30.47 3.94
CA THR A 289 -1.41 29.27 4.18
C THR A 289 -1.87 28.52 5.44
N GLU A 290 -2.25 29.24 6.49
CA GLU A 290 -2.72 28.65 7.74
C GLU A 290 -4.07 27.97 7.55
N GLY A 291 -5.04 28.64 6.94
CA GLY A 291 -6.35 28.05 6.67
C GLY A 291 -6.30 26.85 5.71
N GLN A 292 -5.41 26.85 4.72
CA GLN A 292 -5.17 25.67 3.88
C GLN A 292 -4.59 24.51 4.68
N SER A 293 -3.62 24.77 5.55
CA SER A 293 -3.01 23.73 6.38
C SER A 293 -4.03 23.14 7.36
N PHE A 294 -4.86 23.99 7.97
CA PHE A 294 -5.94 23.55 8.85
C PHE A 294 -6.99 22.72 8.10
N PHE A 295 -7.40 23.13 6.90
CA PHE A 295 -8.34 22.36 6.08
C PHE A 295 -7.78 20.97 5.74
N PHE A 296 -6.53 20.88 5.29
CA PHE A 296 -5.91 19.58 5.03
C PHE A 296 -5.79 18.72 6.28
N ARG A 297 -5.53 19.33 7.44
CA ARG A 297 -5.48 18.63 8.72
C ARG A 297 -6.84 18.04 9.06
N LEU A 298 -7.88 18.87 9.05
CA LEU A 298 -9.27 18.49 9.33
C LEU A 298 -9.72 17.34 8.42
N CYS A 299 -9.50 17.45 7.11
CA CYS A 299 -9.88 16.39 6.17
C CYS A 299 -9.08 15.10 6.38
N THR A 300 -7.78 15.21 6.66
CA THR A 300 -6.92 14.03 6.88
C THR A 300 -7.32 13.29 8.16
N GLU A 301 -7.51 14.01 9.27
CA GLU A 301 -7.98 13.43 10.54
C GLU A 301 -9.37 12.80 10.38
N THR A 302 -10.29 13.48 9.69
CA THR A 302 -11.62 12.93 9.37
C THR A 302 -11.52 11.60 8.61
N CYS A 303 -10.67 11.51 7.59
CA CYS A 303 -10.45 10.28 6.83
C CYS A 303 -9.85 9.16 7.70
N ILE A 304 -8.90 9.51 8.59
CA ILE A 304 -8.25 8.56 9.49
C ILE A 304 -9.24 8.03 10.52
N ASP A 305 -10.03 8.91 11.14
CA ASP A 305 -11.02 8.53 12.14
C ASP A 305 -12.09 7.63 11.51
N HIS A 306 -12.56 7.97 10.31
CA HIS A 306 -13.47 7.11 9.56
C HIS A 306 -12.83 5.74 9.31
N PHE A 307 -11.57 5.67 8.88
CA PHE A 307 -10.89 4.40 8.65
C PHE A 307 -10.66 3.56 9.93
N LEU A 308 -10.50 4.19 11.09
CA LEU A 308 -10.11 3.51 12.34
C LEU A 308 -11.26 3.20 13.30
N SER A 309 -12.43 3.82 13.15
CA SER A 309 -13.48 3.76 14.17
C SER A 309 -14.16 2.40 14.32
N PHE A 310 -14.19 1.56 13.28
CA PHE A 310 -14.91 0.28 13.31
C PHE A 310 -13.94 -0.90 13.20
N LYS A 311 -13.74 -1.59 14.33
CA LYS A 311 -12.76 -2.70 14.49
C LYS A 311 -13.21 -4.02 13.84
N SER A 312 -14.50 -4.19 13.56
CA SER A 312 -15.08 -5.35 12.87
C SER A 312 -15.35 -4.96 11.42
N LEU A 313 -14.50 -5.40 10.49
CA LEU A 313 -14.64 -5.03 9.09
C LEU A 313 -15.79 -5.79 8.45
N SER A 314 -16.98 -5.21 8.49
CA SER A 314 -17.87 -5.39 7.35
C SER A 314 -17.21 -4.79 6.10
N SER A 315 -17.35 -5.49 4.99
CA SER A 315 -16.84 -5.03 3.69
C SER A 315 -17.45 -3.68 3.26
N SER A 316 -18.66 -3.34 3.71
CA SER A 316 -19.37 -2.12 3.29
C SER A 316 -18.77 -0.86 3.95
N PHE A 317 -18.58 -0.89 5.26
CA PHE A 317 -17.94 0.21 5.98
C PHE A 317 -16.54 0.53 5.44
N GLN A 318 -15.72 -0.51 5.25
CA GLN A 318 -14.36 -0.32 4.73
C GLN A 318 -14.37 0.32 3.34
N LYS A 319 -15.32 -0.05 2.47
CA LYS A 319 -15.48 0.59 1.15
C LYS A 319 -15.80 2.07 1.27
N ARG A 320 -16.68 2.47 2.19
CA ARG A 320 -17.03 3.89 2.43
C ARG A 320 -15.82 4.70 2.93
N ALA A 321 -15.08 4.17 3.90
CA ALA A 321 -13.87 4.83 4.40
C ALA A 321 -12.79 4.98 3.31
N ILE A 322 -12.60 3.95 2.49
CA ILE A 322 -11.66 4.00 1.35
C ILE A 322 -12.13 5.01 0.30
N HIS A 323 -13.43 5.04 0.00
CA HIS A 323 -14.01 6.01 -0.94
C HIS A 323 -13.83 7.45 -0.46
N LEU A 324 -13.99 7.71 0.83
CA LEU A 324 -13.75 9.04 1.40
C LEU A 324 -12.28 9.47 1.24
N ILE A 325 -11.33 8.56 1.51
CA ILE A 325 -9.89 8.82 1.31
C ILE A 325 -9.59 9.12 -0.17
N ASP A 326 -10.10 8.31 -1.09
CA ASP A 326 -9.86 8.49 -2.53
C ASP A 326 -10.48 9.80 -3.03
N SER A 327 -11.66 10.14 -2.52
CA SER A 327 -12.34 11.40 -2.80
C SER A 327 -11.52 12.58 -2.27
N TYR A 328 -11.00 12.51 -1.05
CA TYR A 328 -10.14 13.54 -0.47
C TYR A 328 -8.86 13.75 -1.29
N ALA A 329 -8.17 12.67 -1.66
CA ALA A 329 -7.00 12.73 -2.55
C ALA A 329 -7.33 13.44 -3.88
N LYS A 330 -8.49 13.12 -4.47
CA LYS A 330 -8.98 13.77 -5.68
C LYS A 330 -9.28 15.25 -5.45
N LEU A 331 -9.84 15.64 -4.30
CA LEU A 331 -10.08 17.04 -3.95
C LEU A 331 -8.76 17.83 -3.94
N VAL A 332 -7.74 17.34 -3.25
CA VAL A 332 -6.42 17.97 -3.19
C VAL A 332 -5.85 18.16 -4.61
N ALA A 333 -5.91 17.13 -5.45
CA ALA A 333 -5.43 17.24 -6.82
C ALA A 333 -6.25 18.22 -7.68
N TYR A 334 -7.55 18.38 -7.41
CA TYR A 334 -8.37 19.41 -8.08
C TYR A 334 -8.07 20.81 -7.54
N MET A 335 -7.78 20.98 -6.25
CA MET A 335 -7.30 22.23 -5.68
C MET A 335 -5.98 22.64 -6.34
N VAL A 336 -5.02 21.73 -6.45
CA VAL A 336 -3.75 21.97 -7.17
C VAL A 336 -3.99 22.37 -8.63
N ARG A 337 -4.92 21.73 -9.35
CA ARG A 337 -5.22 22.12 -10.75
C ARG A 337 -5.85 23.50 -10.87
N THR A 338 -6.61 23.89 -9.86
CA THR A 338 -7.47 25.09 -9.85
C THR A 338 -6.75 26.33 -9.30
N GLU A 339 -5.73 26.13 -8.47
CA GLU A 339 -4.91 27.21 -7.93
C GLU A 339 -4.32 28.10 -9.04
N SER A 340 -4.35 29.41 -8.81
CA SER A 340 -4.01 30.42 -9.82
C SER A 340 -3.26 31.64 -9.29
N ARG A 341 -3.07 31.77 -7.98
CA ARG A 341 -2.49 32.99 -7.37
C ARG A 341 -1.03 33.20 -7.75
N ASP A 342 -0.23 32.12 -7.70
CA ASP A 342 1.22 32.17 -7.98
C ASP A 342 1.60 31.31 -9.19
N GLY A 343 0.69 31.13 -10.16
CA GLY A 343 0.97 30.31 -11.35
C GLY A 343 1.33 28.87 -11.00
N GLU A 344 2.44 28.36 -11.54
CA GLU A 344 2.87 26.96 -11.34
C GLU A 344 3.45 26.70 -9.94
N THR A 345 4.13 27.67 -9.34
CA THR A 345 4.73 27.53 -8.00
C THR A 345 3.66 27.42 -6.93
N GLY A 346 2.57 28.19 -7.05
CA GLY A 346 1.42 28.09 -6.16
C GLY A 346 0.76 26.71 -6.21
N LYS A 347 0.66 26.11 -7.40
CA LYS A 347 0.11 24.74 -7.57
C LYS A 347 0.95 23.70 -6.85
N VAL A 348 2.27 23.75 -7.02
CA VAL A 348 3.19 22.87 -6.30
C VAL A 348 3.07 23.10 -4.80
N ALA A 349 3.02 24.36 -4.35
CA ALA A 349 2.91 24.71 -2.94
C ALA A 349 1.65 24.13 -2.26
N VAL A 350 0.50 24.12 -2.94
CA VAL A 350 -0.74 23.49 -2.42
C VAL A 350 -0.54 21.98 -2.20
N GLY A 351 0.07 21.29 -3.17
CA GLY A 351 0.34 19.86 -3.04
C GLY A 351 1.37 19.54 -1.96
N SER A 352 2.46 20.30 -1.90
CA SER A 352 3.50 20.17 -0.87
C SER A 352 2.94 20.43 0.52
N ARG A 353 2.06 21.43 0.69
CA ARG A 353 1.40 21.73 1.97
C ARG A 353 0.51 20.58 2.44
N ALA A 354 -0.27 19.99 1.54
CA ALA A 354 -1.08 18.81 1.87
C ALA A 354 -0.20 17.65 2.34
N LEU A 355 0.92 17.38 1.65
CA LEU A 355 1.88 16.35 2.04
C LEU A 355 2.51 16.64 3.41
N SER A 356 2.97 17.87 3.65
CA SER A 356 3.54 18.27 4.94
C SER A 356 2.58 18.05 6.10
N VAL A 357 1.29 18.41 5.93
CA VAL A 357 0.27 18.17 6.95
C VAL A 357 0.05 16.68 7.20
N MET A 358 0.01 15.86 6.15
CA MET A 358 -0.12 14.41 6.27
C MET A 358 1.07 13.78 7.03
N ILE A 359 2.29 14.27 6.79
CA ILE A 359 3.50 13.82 7.50
C ILE A 359 3.44 14.19 8.97
N LEU A 360 3.06 15.43 9.30
CA LEU A 360 2.94 15.89 10.68
C LEU A 360 1.91 15.05 11.45
N LEU A 361 0.76 14.76 10.84
CA LEU A 361 -0.25 13.90 11.44
C LEU A 361 0.21 12.45 11.59
N LEU A 362 0.96 11.92 10.62
CA LEU A 362 1.57 10.60 10.72
C LEU A 362 2.54 10.56 11.90
N SER A 363 3.43 11.56 12.03
CA SER A 363 4.38 11.67 13.14
C SER A 363 3.65 11.68 14.48
N GLN A 364 2.65 12.56 14.62
CA GLN A 364 1.85 12.66 15.83
C GLN A 364 1.16 11.33 16.17
N HIS A 365 0.55 10.64 15.19
CA HIS A 365 -0.10 9.35 15.41
C HIS A 365 0.88 8.24 15.75
N HIS A 366 2.06 8.23 15.13
CA HIS A 366 3.10 7.24 15.40
C HIS A 366 3.64 7.38 16.82
N GLU A 367 3.94 8.61 17.25
CA GLU A 367 4.41 8.94 18.60
C GLU A 367 3.34 8.64 19.66
N THR A 368 2.11 9.10 19.46
CA THR A 368 1.04 8.99 20.47
C THR A 368 0.49 7.58 20.61
N ARG A 369 0.43 6.78 19.53
CA ARG A 369 -0.15 5.43 19.57
C ARG A 369 0.87 4.32 19.74
N GLY A 370 2.15 4.57 19.49
CA GLY A 370 3.22 3.59 19.62
C GLY A 370 2.90 2.27 18.91
N MET A 371 2.81 1.17 19.66
CA MET A 371 2.50 -0.16 19.11
C MET A 371 1.11 -0.28 18.48
N ASN A 372 0.17 0.60 18.85
CA ASN A 372 -1.19 0.62 18.31
C ASN A 372 -1.32 1.49 17.04
N PHE A 373 -0.20 2.02 16.52
CA PHE A 373 -0.20 2.79 15.28
C PHE A 373 -0.68 1.93 14.10
N ASN A 374 -1.65 2.45 13.34
CA ASN A 374 -2.18 1.78 12.17
C ASN A 374 -1.68 2.45 10.89
N GLN A 375 -0.65 1.86 10.28
CA GLN A 375 -0.03 2.36 9.05
C GLN A 375 -0.93 2.32 7.80
N LYS A 376 -2.04 1.58 7.80
CA LYS A 376 -2.86 1.35 6.58
C LYS A 376 -3.61 2.60 6.13
N ALA A 377 -4.11 3.40 7.08
CA ALA A 377 -4.83 4.64 6.78
C ALA A 377 -3.91 5.62 6.04
N PHE A 378 -2.73 5.88 6.60
CA PHE A 378 -1.73 6.76 6.01
C PHE A 378 -1.18 6.25 4.68
N MET A 379 -0.96 4.93 4.56
CA MET A 379 -0.57 4.32 3.29
C MET A 379 -1.60 4.58 2.20
N ARG A 380 -2.89 4.38 2.49
CA ARG A 380 -3.96 4.61 1.51
C ARG A 380 -4.01 6.08 1.11
N ILE A 381 -4.01 6.99 2.07
CA ILE A 381 -4.04 8.44 1.81
C ILE A 381 -2.88 8.87 0.91
N LEU A 382 -1.64 8.52 1.24
CA LEU A 382 -0.45 8.89 0.46
C LEU A 382 -0.48 8.25 -0.94
N SER A 383 -0.86 6.97 -1.04
CA SER A 383 -0.97 6.29 -2.34
C SER A 383 -2.05 6.88 -3.25
N SER A 384 -3.24 7.18 -2.70
CA SER A 384 -4.34 7.77 -3.45
C SER A 384 -4.03 9.20 -3.86
N LEU A 385 -3.40 9.99 -2.97
CA LEU A 385 -2.95 11.33 -3.29
C LEU A 385 -1.97 11.32 -4.46
N TYR A 386 -0.92 10.51 -4.38
CA TYR A 386 0.06 10.42 -5.46
C TYR A 386 -0.56 9.97 -6.78
N ALA A 387 -1.47 8.99 -6.76
CA ALA A 387 -2.18 8.53 -7.96
C ALA A 387 -3.03 9.64 -8.61
N GLU A 388 -3.55 10.60 -7.84
CA GLU A 388 -4.30 11.74 -8.37
C GLU A 388 -3.40 12.89 -8.83
N LEU A 389 -2.29 13.13 -8.13
CA LEU A 389 -1.27 14.11 -8.50
C LEU A 389 -0.53 13.70 -9.78
N SER A 390 -0.23 12.41 -9.95
CA SER A 390 0.44 11.87 -11.15
C SER A 390 -0.38 12.01 -12.44
N LYS A 391 -1.68 12.33 -12.32
CA LYS A 391 -2.57 12.63 -13.47
C LYS A 391 -2.48 14.09 -13.92
N ILE A 392 -1.69 14.94 -13.26
CA ILE A 392 -1.50 16.35 -13.64
C ILE A 392 -0.59 16.40 -14.87
N ARG A 393 -1.08 17.00 -15.96
CA ARG A 393 -0.39 17.01 -17.27
C ARG A 393 0.66 18.11 -17.43
N ASN A 394 0.64 19.15 -16.60
CA ASN A 394 1.65 20.21 -16.66
C ASN A 394 2.97 19.64 -16.11
N LEU A 395 4.00 19.57 -16.96
CA LEU A 395 5.26 18.91 -16.65
C LEU A 395 6.03 19.59 -15.50
N VAL A 396 6.02 20.92 -15.44
CA VAL A 396 6.73 21.68 -14.38
C VAL A 396 6.07 21.42 -13.03
N VAL A 397 4.74 21.53 -12.96
CA VAL A 397 3.98 21.24 -11.74
C VAL A 397 4.13 19.76 -11.35
N HIS A 398 4.07 18.85 -12.32
CA HIS A 398 4.23 17.42 -12.06
C HIS A 398 5.62 17.09 -11.50
N ALA A 399 6.69 17.65 -12.07
CA ALA A 399 8.05 17.48 -11.57
C ALA A 399 8.20 17.99 -10.14
N GLY A 400 7.72 19.21 -9.85
CA GLY A 400 7.77 19.78 -8.49
C GLY A 400 6.95 18.98 -7.46
N LEU A 401 5.81 18.42 -7.85
CA LEU A 401 5.01 17.54 -6.99
C LEU A 401 5.67 16.17 -6.77
N LEU A 402 6.36 15.64 -7.78
CA LEU A 402 7.11 14.39 -7.68
C LEU A 402 8.31 14.55 -6.73
N GLU A 403 9.01 15.68 -6.79
CA GLU A 403 10.05 16.04 -5.83
C GLU A 403 9.47 16.16 -4.41
N ALA A 404 8.41 16.94 -4.23
CA ALA A 404 7.76 17.11 -2.93
C ALA A 404 7.26 15.78 -2.33
N TYR A 405 6.70 14.90 -3.16
CA TYR A 405 6.27 13.56 -2.72
C TYR A 405 7.46 12.67 -2.36
N SER A 406 8.57 12.80 -3.07
CA SER A 406 9.79 12.05 -2.78
C SER A 406 10.45 12.50 -1.48
N ASP A 407 10.49 13.82 -1.23
CA ASP A 407 10.95 14.40 0.03
C ASP A 407 10.05 13.97 1.19
N ALA A 408 8.72 13.92 0.96
CA ALA A 408 7.77 13.38 1.92
C ALA A 408 8.09 11.92 2.30
N LEU A 409 8.33 11.07 1.31
CA LEU A 409 8.73 9.68 1.56
C LEU A 409 10.08 9.59 2.26
N TYR A 410 11.06 10.42 1.90
CA TYR A 410 12.36 10.42 2.56
C TYR A 410 12.27 10.86 4.03
N MET A 411 11.46 11.87 4.35
CA MET A 411 11.16 12.25 5.74
C MET A 411 10.52 11.11 6.53
N LEU A 412 9.62 10.36 5.88
CA LEU A 412 8.91 9.20 6.43
C LEU A 412 9.73 7.90 6.45
N GLN A 413 11.04 7.96 6.25
CA GLN A 413 11.90 6.77 6.20
C GLN A 413 11.76 5.88 7.45
N PRO A 414 11.97 4.55 7.32
CA PRO A 414 11.76 3.60 8.40
C PRO A 414 12.64 3.82 9.64
N ASN A 415 13.82 4.43 9.50
CA ASN A 415 14.67 4.80 10.63
C ASN A 415 14.01 5.84 11.54
N ASN A 416 13.19 6.73 10.98
CA ASN A 416 12.43 7.73 11.74
C ASN A 416 11.11 7.13 12.24
N PHE A 417 10.42 6.38 11.37
CA PHE A 417 9.08 5.84 11.63
C PHE A 417 9.02 4.32 11.43
N PRO A 418 9.58 3.51 12.34
CA PRO A 418 9.66 2.06 12.17
C PRO A 418 8.28 1.37 12.08
N GLY A 419 7.25 1.96 12.71
CA GLY A 419 5.86 1.48 12.63
C GLY A 419 5.21 1.66 11.26
N PHE A 420 5.82 2.46 10.38
CA PHE A 420 5.37 2.73 9.01
C PHE A 420 6.21 2.00 7.95
N ALA A 421 7.21 1.19 8.35
CA ALA A 421 8.20 0.63 7.43
C ALA A 421 7.59 -0.19 6.28
N PHE A 422 6.57 -1.02 6.54
CA PHE A 422 5.96 -1.86 5.50
C PHE A 422 5.17 -1.03 4.48
N SER A 423 4.34 -0.11 4.95
CA SER A 423 3.63 0.84 4.10
C SER A 423 4.61 1.70 3.30
N TRP A 424 5.69 2.16 3.92
CA TRP A 424 6.72 2.95 3.26
C TRP A 424 7.40 2.18 2.13
N LEU A 425 7.81 0.93 2.35
CA LEU A 425 8.38 0.07 1.32
C LEU A 425 7.42 -0.07 0.12
N GLN A 426 6.14 -0.26 0.40
CA GLN A 426 5.11 -0.37 -0.65
C GLN A 426 4.94 0.92 -1.46
N LEU A 427 5.09 2.09 -0.84
CA LEU A 427 4.99 3.40 -1.51
C LEU A 427 6.22 3.67 -2.40
N ILE A 428 7.44 3.44 -1.91
CA ILE A 428 8.65 3.64 -2.72
C ILE A 428 8.76 2.65 -3.89
N SER A 429 8.20 1.44 -3.73
CA SER A 429 8.18 0.41 -4.76
C SER A 429 6.91 0.47 -5.63
N HIS A 430 6.12 1.54 -5.54
CA HIS A 430 4.84 1.61 -6.24
C HIS A 430 5.03 1.71 -7.76
N ARG A 431 4.26 0.92 -8.52
CA ARG A 431 4.39 0.75 -9.98
C ARG A 431 4.22 2.04 -10.81
N THR A 432 3.59 3.07 -10.25
CA THR A 432 3.47 4.38 -10.93
C THR A 432 4.51 5.39 -10.45
N PHE A 433 5.10 5.18 -9.28
CA PHE A 433 6.05 6.11 -8.68
C PHE A 433 7.48 5.84 -9.16
N MET A 434 7.96 4.62 -8.96
CA MET A 434 9.33 4.25 -9.29
C MET A 434 9.67 4.49 -10.78
N PRO A 435 8.84 4.09 -11.77
CA PRO A 435 9.17 4.35 -13.17
C PRO A 435 9.23 5.84 -13.54
N GLN A 436 8.48 6.69 -12.85
CA GLN A 436 8.56 8.14 -13.10
C GLN A 436 9.90 8.71 -12.66
N LEU A 437 10.48 8.21 -11.56
CA LEU A 437 11.82 8.61 -11.12
C LEU A 437 12.91 8.09 -12.06
N LEU A 438 12.80 6.85 -12.53
CA LEU A 438 13.89 6.19 -13.26
C LEU A 438 13.85 6.38 -14.78
N ALA A 439 12.67 6.58 -15.37
CA ALA A 439 12.49 6.75 -16.82
C ALA A 439 11.79 8.06 -17.23
N GLY A 440 10.96 8.64 -16.37
CA GLY A 440 10.12 9.80 -16.73
C GLY A 440 10.78 11.16 -16.53
N ASN A 441 11.71 11.28 -15.58
CA ASN A 441 12.39 12.53 -15.23
C ASN A 441 13.80 12.61 -15.83
N ASP A 442 14.42 13.79 -15.70
CA ASP A 442 15.85 13.92 -15.95
C ASP A 442 16.62 12.88 -15.13
N ARG A 443 17.53 12.19 -15.82
CA ARG A 443 18.30 11.06 -15.29
C ARG A 443 19.07 11.47 -14.04
N GLN A 444 19.54 12.72 -13.96
CA GLN A 444 20.25 13.19 -12.76
C GLN A 444 19.31 13.30 -11.56
N THR A 445 18.25 14.09 -11.63
CA THR A 445 17.39 14.36 -10.47
C THR A 445 16.62 13.12 -10.01
N GLY A 446 15.99 12.40 -10.93
CA GLY A 446 15.16 11.24 -10.61
C GLY A 446 15.98 10.08 -10.02
N TRP A 447 17.17 9.82 -10.56
CA TRP A 447 18.05 8.77 -10.04
C TRP A 447 18.63 9.14 -8.68
N MET A 448 19.03 10.40 -8.45
CA MET A 448 19.49 10.85 -7.13
C MET A 448 18.41 10.67 -6.06
N ILE A 449 17.14 10.94 -6.38
CA ILE A 449 16.03 10.71 -5.46
C ILE A 449 15.86 9.21 -5.18
N CYS A 450 15.87 8.37 -6.22
CA CYS A 450 15.73 6.93 -6.07
C CYS A 450 16.89 6.34 -5.26
N GLU A 451 18.13 6.79 -5.49
CA GLU A 451 19.33 6.43 -4.72
C GLU A 451 19.13 6.75 -3.23
N LYS A 452 18.67 7.97 -2.90
CA LYS A 452 18.40 8.36 -1.50
C LYS A 452 17.37 7.47 -0.81
N LEU A 453 16.26 7.15 -1.49
CA LEU A 453 15.22 6.27 -0.94
C LEU A 453 15.73 4.83 -0.79
N MET A 454 16.48 4.32 -1.77
CA MET A 454 17.12 3.00 -1.71
C MET A 454 18.11 2.90 -0.54
N LEU A 455 18.93 3.93 -0.35
CA LEU A 455 19.86 4.00 0.77
C LEU A 455 19.12 4.03 2.11
N ALA A 456 18.03 4.78 2.23
CA ALA A 456 17.21 4.78 3.44
C ALA A 456 16.65 3.38 3.76
N LEU A 457 16.20 2.64 2.73
CA LEU A 457 15.73 1.26 2.87
C LEU A 457 16.85 0.33 3.37
N LEU A 458 18.01 0.35 2.70
CA LEU A 458 19.12 -0.55 2.99
C LEU A 458 19.75 -0.24 4.36
N LYS A 459 19.88 1.05 4.73
CA LYS A 459 20.40 1.47 6.04
C LYS A 459 19.49 1.05 7.20
N PHE A 460 18.17 1.03 6.99
CA PHE A 460 17.24 0.49 7.99
C PHE A 460 17.34 -1.03 8.09
N LEU A 461 17.49 -1.72 6.96
CA LEU A 461 17.54 -3.18 6.92
C LEU A 461 18.86 -3.75 7.49
N GLY A 462 20.01 -3.13 7.23
CA GLY A 462 21.33 -3.64 7.62
C GLY A 462 21.44 -4.10 9.08
N PRO A 463 21.18 -3.21 10.07
CA PRO A 463 21.25 -3.57 11.49
C PRO A 463 20.28 -4.67 11.93
N LEU A 464 19.17 -4.87 11.20
CA LEU A 464 18.21 -5.95 11.47
C LEU A 464 18.76 -7.30 11.00
N LEU A 465 19.56 -7.31 9.94
CA LEU A 465 20.19 -8.51 9.40
C LEU A 465 21.45 -8.90 10.19
N ASP A 466 22.22 -7.93 10.68
CA ASP A 466 23.44 -8.16 11.48
C ASP A 466 23.18 -8.91 12.80
N ARG A 467 21.95 -8.86 13.32
CA ARG A 467 21.55 -9.59 14.53
C ARG A 467 21.53 -11.11 14.33
N ASN A 468 21.55 -11.61 13.09
CA ASN A 468 21.41 -13.03 12.73
C ASN A 468 20.14 -13.73 13.27
N ILE A 469 19.19 -12.98 13.85
CA ILE A 469 17.90 -13.48 14.33
C ILE A 469 16.79 -12.81 13.51
N LEU A 470 16.25 -13.54 12.54
CA LEU A 470 15.23 -13.04 11.64
C LEU A 470 13.83 -13.38 12.14
N GLU A 471 13.26 -12.47 12.93
CA GLU A 471 11.85 -12.48 13.30
C GLU A 471 10.92 -12.52 12.07
N LYS A 472 9.66 -12.92 12.26
CA LYS A 472 8.67 -13.04 11.17
C LYS A 472 8.50 -11.72 10.40
N SER A 473 8.48 -10.59 11.11
CA SER A 473 8.43 -9.24 10.55
C SER A 473 9.66 -8.94 9.69
N THR A 474 10.87 -9.12 10.24
CA THR A 474 12.14 -8.91 9.54
C THR A 474 12.26 -9.77 8.29
N ARG A 475 11.86 -11.04 8.37
CA ARG A 475 11.86 -11.96 7.22
C ARG A 475 10.90 -11.50 6.12
N LEU A 476 9.71 -11.03 6.49
CA LEU A 476 8.74 -10.51 5.53
C LEU A 476 9.24 -9.22 4.88
N PHE A 477 9.83 -8.32 5.67
CA PHE A 477 10.41 -7.06 5.19
C PHE A 477 11.58 -7.33 4.23
N TYR A 478 12.51 -8.20 4.61
CA TYR A 478 13.61 -8.68 3.75
C TYR A 478 13.12 -9.25 2.42
N ARG A 479 12.06 -10.08 2.44
CA ARG A 479 11.45 -10.60 1.20
C ARG A 479 10.85 -9.49 0.33
N GLY A 480 10.27 -8.46 0.93
CA GLY A 480 9.80 -7.26 0.23
C GLY A 480 10.95 -6.51 -0.45
N THR A 481 12.05 -6.28 0.28
CA THR A 481 13.27 -5.65 -0.25
C THR A 481 13.89 -6.45 -1.39
N LEU A 482 13.97 -7.78 -1.26
CA LEU A 482 14.45 -8.65 -2.33
C LEU A 482 13.60 -8.51 -3.60
N ARG A 483 12.27 -8.56 -3.47
CA ARG A 483 11.36 -8.40 -4.62
C ARG A 483 11.56 -7.05 -5.30
N PHE A 484 11.73 -6.00 -4.51
CA PHE A 484 11.99 -4.66 -5.04
C PHE A 484 13.32 -4.58 -5.82
N LEU A 485 14.40 -5.14 -5.27
CA LEU A 485 15.68 -5.23 -5.97
C LEU A 485 15.63 -6.08 -7.25
N VAL A 486 14.86 -7.17 -7.24
CA VAL A 486 14.66 -8.00 -8.44
C VAL A 486 13.95 -7.22 -9.54
N VAL A 487 12.92 -6.42 -9.19
CA VAL A 487 12.26 -5.53 -10.15
C VAL A 487 13.24 -4.50 -10.69
N LEU A 488 14.05 -3.86 -9.84
CA LEU A 488 15.08 -2.92 -10.30
C LEU A 488 16.11 -3.58 -11.22
N LEU A 489 16.56 -4.79 -10.91
CA LEU A 489 17.51 -5.54 -11.73
C LEU A 489 16.92 -5.86 -13.12
N HIS A 490 15.65 -6.25 -13.18
CA HIS A 490 15.02 -6.56 -14.46
C HIS A 490 14.68 -5.30 -15.25
N ASP A 491 14.04 -4.32 -14.62
CA ASP A 491 13.41 -3.16 -15.29
C ASP A 491 14.36 -1.95 -15.43
N PHE A 492 15.36 -1.81 -14.57
CA PHE A 492 16.30 -0.68 -14.54
C PHE A 492 17.73 -1.10 -14.14
N PRO A 493 18.35 -2.09 -14.82
CA PRO A 493 19.67 -2.60 -14.43
C PRO A 493 20.77 -1.54 -14.51
N GLU A 494 20.69 -0.57 -15.42
CA GLU A 494 21.67 0.52 -15.52
C GLU A 494 21.72 1.38 -14.25
N PHE A 495 20.58 1.60 -13.59
CA PHE A 495 20.53 2.34 -12.33
C PHE A 495 21.29 1.60 -11.22
N LEU A 496 21.04 0.29 -11.06
CA LEU A 496 21.78 -0.54 -10.11
C LEU A 496 23.27 -0.63 -10.48
N CYS A 497 23.57 -0.74 -11.77
CA CYS A 497 24.92 -0.86 -12.30
C CYS A 497 25.78 0.37 -12.00
N GLU A 498 25.23 1.58 -12.13
CA GLU A 498 25.99 2.83 -11.93
C GLU A 498 26.10 3.24 -10.46
N HIS A 499 25.15 2.84 -9.61
CA HIS A 499 25.12 3.14 -8.18
C HIS A 499 25.54 1.98 -7.28
N TYR A 500 25.95 0.84 -7.87
CA TYR A 500 26.22 -0.40 -7.13
C TYR A 500 27.12 -0.17 -5.91
N MET A 501 28.14 0.66 -6.05
CA MET A 501 29.13 0.89 -5.01
C MET A 501 28.51 1.50 -3.75
N VAL A 502 27.61 2.47 -3.96
CA VAL A 502 26.90 3.17 -2.88
C VAL A 502 25.94 2.22 -2.15
N PHE A 503 25.30 1.29 -2.88
CA PHE A 503 24.41 0.30 -2.27
C PHE A 503 25.16 -0.82 -1.55
N VAL A 504 26.22 -1.35 -2.17
CA VAL A 504 26.98 -2.49 -1.65
C VAL A 504 27.75 -2.13 -0.38
N GLN A 505 28.16 -0.88 -0.19
CA GLN A 505 28.73 -0.39 1.08
C GLN A 505 27.76 -0.60 2.25
N VAL A 506 26.48 -0.30 2.05
CA VAL A 506 25.46 -0.37 3.10
C VAL A 506 24.96 -1.80 3.36
N ILE A 507 25.09 -2.72 2.40
CA ILE A 507 24.60 -4.10 2.54
C ILE A 507 25.67 -4.93 3.28
N PRO A 508 25.35 -5.56 4.43
CA PRO A 508 26.32 -6.40 5.15
C PRO A 508 26.90 -7.53 4.28
N HIS A 509 28.16 -7.91 4.51
CA HIS A 509 28.83 -8.98 3.73
C HIS A 509 28.13 -10.34 3.87
N SER A 510 27.50 -10.59 5.02
CA SER A 510 26.67 -11.78 5.27
C SER A 510 25.42 -11.86 4.38
N CYS A 511 24.98 -10.72 3.82
CA CYS A 511 23.77 -10.60 3.02
C CYS A 511 24.04 -10.87 1.53
N ILE A 512 24.65 -12.02 1.25
CA ILE A 512 25.19 -12.40 -0.07
C ILE A 512 24.15 -12.24 -1.18
N GLN A 513 22.91 -12.72 -0.98
CA GLN A 513 21.86 -12.61 -2.00
C GLN A 513 21.52 -11.17 -2.40
N LEU A 514 21.46 -10.25 -1.41
CA LEU A 514 21.17 -8.84 -1.68
C LEU A 514 22.32 -8.19 -2.46
N ARG A 515 23.57 -8.47 -2.05
CA ARG A 515 24.76 -7.99 -2.74
C ARG A 515 24.81 -8.51 -4.18
N ASN A 516 24.60 -9.81 -4.36
CA ASN A 516 24.61 -10.43 -5.68
C ASN A 516 23.55 -9.84 -6.62
N LEU A 517 22.35 -9.51 -6.13
CA LEU A 517 21.34 -8.85 -6.97
C LEU A 517 21.83 -7.51 -7.52
N VAL A 518 22.50 -6.71 -6.71
CA VAL A 518 23.07 -5.42 -7.13
C VAL A 518 24.29 -5.63 -8.05
N LEU A 519 25.19 -6.52 -7.68
CA LEU A 519 26.45 -6.78 -8.40
C LEU A 519 26.26 -7.52 -9.73
N SER A 520 25.12 -8.20 -9.90
CA SER A 520 24.76 -8.88 -11.16
C SER A 520 24.11 -7.95 -12.17
N ALA A 521 23.88 -6.67 -11.83
CA ALA A 521 23.35 -5.70 -12.78
C ALA A 521 24.38 -5.33 -13.85
N PHE A 522 23.95 -5.25 -15.11
CA PHE A 522 24.78 -4.89 -16.26
C PHE A 522 23.97 -4.14 -17.33
N PRO A 523 24.60 -3.33 -18.19
CA PRO A 523 23.89 -2.59 -19.23
C PRO A 523 23.16 -3.53 -20.19
N ARG A 524 21.88 -3.27 -20.49
CA ARG A 524 21.02 -4.18 -21.29
C ARG A 524 21.52 -4.47 -22.69
N VAL A 525 22.26 -3.53 -23.28
CA VAL A 525 22.81 -3.64 -24.64
C VAL A 525 24.01 -4.59 -24.69
N MET A 526 24.60 -4.93 -23.54
CA MET A 526 25.77 -5.79 -23.48
C MET A 526 25.38 -7.27 -23.62
N HIS A 527 26.07 -7.97 -24.52
CA HIS A 527 26.00 -9.42 -24.65
C HIS A 527 27.11 -10.06 -23.82
N LEU A 528 26.72 -10.77 -22.76
CA LEU A 528 27.68 -11.47 -21.91
C LEU A 528 28.11 -12.78 -22.58
N PRO A 529 29.43 -13.01 -22.78
CA PRO A 529 29.91 -14.31 -23.24
C PRO A 529 29.65 -15.36 -22.16
N ASP A 530 29.42 -16.61 -22.53
CA ASP A 530 29.19 -17.67 -21.53
C ASP A 530 30.48 -17.97 -20.75
N PRO A 531 30.52 -17.76 -19.41
CA PRO A 531 31.67 -18.09 -18.57
C PRO A 531 32.13 -19.56 -18.65
N PHE A 532 31.25 -20.48 -19.02
CA PHE A 532 31.59 -21.91 -19.11
C PHE A 532 32.26 -22.29 -20.43
N THR A 533 32.35 -21.37 -21.40
CA THR A 533 33.02 -21.64 -22.68
C THR A 533 34.47 -22.10 -22.45
N PRO A 534 34.88 -23.30 -22.92
CA PRO A 534 36.17 -23.91 -22.60
C PRO A 534 37.38 -23.01 -22.88
N ASP A 535 37.35 -22.31 -24.03
CA ASP A 535 38.41 -21.44 -24.55
C ASP A 535 38.11 -19.94 -24.37
N LEU A 536 37.31 -19.56 -23.37
CA LEU A 536 37.05 -18.16 -23.08
C LEU A 536 38.35 -17.45 -22.69
N ASN A 537 38.97 -16.79 -23.67
CA ASN A 537 40.11 -15.93 -23.41
C ASN A 537 39.60 -14.56 -22.97
N MET A 538 39.77 -14.28 -21.69
CA MET A 538 39.43 -13.00 -21.07
C MET A 538 40.06 -11.82 -21.82
N ASP A 539 41.33 -11.91 -22.23
CA ASP A 539 42.07 -10.80 -22.86
C ASP A 539 41.51 -10.39 -24.25
N ARG A 540 40.67 -11.24 -24.85
CA ARG A 540 40.04 -10.96 -26.15
C ARG A 540 38.72 -10.19 -26.06
N ILE A 541 38.19 -10.00 -24.85
CA ILE A 541 36.93 -9.29 -24.63
C ILE A 541 37.17 -7.78 -24.78
N PRO A 542 36.60 -7.10 -25.80
CA PRO A 542 36.89 -5.69 -26.06
C PRO A 542 36.41 -4.77 -24.94
N GLU A 543 35.35 -5.14 -24.23
CA GLU A 543 34.78 -4.39 -23.11
C GLU A 543 35.76 -4.25 -21.93
N PHE A 544 36.77 -5.12 -21.80
CA PHE A 544 37.79 -5.00 -20.76
C PHE A 544 38.73 -3.80 -20.92
N LYS A 545 38.68 -3.09 -22.06
CA LYS A 545 39.39 -1.82 -22.23
C LYS A 545 38.53 -0.61 -21.86
N GLN A 546 37.26 -0.83 -21.53
CA GLN A 546 36.29 0.24 -21.27
C GLN A 546 36.06 0.41 -19.77
N GLU A 547 36.19 1.63 -19.27
CA GLU A 547 35.82 1.94 -17.89
C GLU A 547 34.30 1.85 -17.70
N PRO A 548 33.83 1.24 -16.60
CA PRO A 548 32.40 1.18 -16.30
C PRO A 548 31.87 2.57 -15.92
N LEU A 549 30.63 2.87 -16.31
CA LEU A 549 29.91 4.04 -15.81
C LEU A 549 29.63 3.87 -14.31
N LEU A 550 29.98 4.89 -13.52
CA LEU A 550 29.93 4.84 -12.08
C LEU A 550 29.72 6.23 -11.47
N VAL A 551 28.78 6.32 -10.52
CA VAL A 551 28.60 7.50 -9.69
C VAL A 551 29.76 7.62 -8.70
N LYS A 552 30.47 8.75 -8.72
CA LYS A 552 31.68 9.00 -7.92
C LYS A 552 31.41 9.44 -6.47
N SER A 553 30.16 9.38 -6.00
CA SER A 553 29.78 9.80 -4.64
C SER A 553 30.43 8.94 -3.55
N TYR A 554 30.75 7.68 -3.84
CA TYR A 554 31.47 6.77 -2.92
C TYR A 554 32.84 7.31 -2.49
N ILE A 555 33.46 8.20 -3.28
CA ILE A 555 34.76 8.81 -2.95
C ILE A 555 34.66 9.66 -1.68
N ARG A 556 33.46 10.14 -1.31
CA ARG A 556 33.25 10.93 -0.09
C ARG A 556 33.54 10.15 1.19
N GLU A 557 33.53 8.82 1.13
CA GLU A 557 33.94 7.95 2.25
C GLU A 557 35.47 7.98 2.47
N LEU A 558 36.24 8.49 1.49
CA LEU A 558 37.68 8.71 1.64
C LEU A 558 37.93 10.15 2.06
N ASN A 559 38.45 10.35 3.28
CA ASN A 559 38.86 11.68 3.71
C ASN A 559 39.96 12.26 2.79
N THR A 560 40.07 13.59 2.77
CA THR A 560 40.94 14.31 1.83
C THR A 560 42.41 13.90 1.95
N ASP A 561 42.89 13.67 3.18
CA ASP A 561 44.28 13.31 3.45
C ASP A 561 44.60 11.91 2.95
N PHE A 562 43.72 10.94 3.19
CA PHE A 562 43.88 9.56 2.74
C PHE A 562 43.81 9.48 1.22
N LYS A 563 42.86 10.19 0.59
CA LYS A 563 42.79 10.31 -0.86
C LYS A 563 44.08 10.88 -1.46
N SER A 564 44.60 11.97 -0.89
CA SER A 564 45.87 12.58 -1.32
C SER A 564 47.05 11.62 -1.16
N ALA A 565 47.08 10.84 -0.08
CA ALA A 565 48.12 9.83 0.15
C ALA A 565 48.05 8.69 -0.87
N ILE A 566 46.85 8.22 -1.23
CA ILE A 566 46.66 7.23 -2.30
C ILE A 566 47.19 7.79 -3.62
N ASP A 567 46.85 9.05 -3.94
CA ASP A 567 47.26 9.70 -5.19
C ASP A 567 48.76 9.80 -5.32
N LYS A 568 49.44 10.21 -4.25
CA LYS A 568 50.91 10.22 -4.18
C LYS A 568 51.47 8.82 -4.36
N PHE A 569 51.02 7.85 -3.58
CA PHE A 569 51.51 6.46 -3.67
C PHE A 569 51.36 5.85 -5.07
N VAL A 570 50.26 6.14 -5.78
CA VAL A 570 50.08 5.70 -7.16
C VAL A 570 51.10 6.35 -8.11
N GLN A 571 51.44 7.62 -7.90
CA GLN A 571 52.37 8.39 -8.73
C GLN A 571 53.85 8.07 -8.45
N ASP A 572 54.28 8.05 -7.19
CA ASP A 572 55.69 8.06 -6.79
C ASP A 572 56.08 6.93 -5.81
N ARG A 573 55.16 6.02 -5.49
CA ARG A 573 55.35 4.91 -4.53
C ARG A 573 55.77 5.40 -3.13
N ASN A 574 55.30 6.57 -2.70
CA ASN A 574 55.59 7.10 -1.37
C ASN A 574 55.14 6.16 -0.24
N GLU A 575 56.11 5.62 0.51
CA GLU A 575 55.90 4.67 1.60
C GLU A 575 55.08 5.21 2.79
N ALA A 576 54.98 6.54 2.94
CA ALA A 576 54.18 7.16 4.01
C ALA A 576 52.69 6.78 3.92
N PHE A 577 52.21 6.39 2.74
CA PHE A 577 50.86 5.88 2.52
C PHE A 577 50.54 4.67 3.40
N HIS A 578 51.48 3.76 3.64
CA HIS A 578 51.18 2.48 4.27
C HIS A 578 50.77 2.60 5.73
N GLY A 579 51.44 3.48 6.49
CA GLY A 579 51.06 3.75 7.88
C GLY A 579 49.65 4.35 7.97
N LEU A 580 49.34 5.30 7.08
CA LEU A 580 48.02 5.93 7.02
C LEU A 580 46.95 4.93 6.57
N ALA A 581 47.20 4.12 5.54
CA ALA A 581 46.26 3.11 5.06
C ALA A 581 45.91 2.09 6.16
N GLN A 582 46.91 1.63 6.92
CA GLN A 582 46.69 0.75 8.04
C GLN A 582 45.83 1.42 9.12
N GLN A 583 46.13 2.67 9.48
CA GLN A 583 45.36 3.42 10.49
C GLN A 583 43.90 3.60 10.06
N GLN A 584 43.66 4.02 8.81
CA GLN A 584 42.33 4.31 8.29
C GLN A 584 41.49 3.04 8.13
N LEU A 585 42.09 1.93 7.69
CA LEU A 585 41.36 0.69 7.36
C LEU A 585 41.21 -0.28 8.54
N ILE A 586 41.97 -0.12 9.62
CA ILE A 586 41.77 -0.88 10.88
C ILE A 586 40.71 -0.23 11.77
N THR A 587 40.65 1.11 11.77
CA THR A 587 39.90 1.88 12.78
C THR A 587 38.49 2.27 12.32
N GLU A 588 38.20 2.26 11.01
CA GLU A 588 36.95 2.80 10.45
C GLU A 588 36.00 1.76 9.84
N ARG A 589 34.79 2.24 9.49
CA ARG A 589 33.63 1.50 8.99
C ARG A 589 33.96 0.67 7.73
N PRO A 590 33.25 -0.44 7.49
CA PRO A 590 33.40 -1.27 6.28
C PRO A 590 33.24 -0.48 4.95
N ASP A 591 32.56 0.66 4.98
CA ASP A 591 32.32 1.54 3.83
C ASP A 591 33.62 2.11 3.22
N THR A 592 34.60 2.47 4.07
CA THR A 592 35.90 3.04 3.67
C THR A 592 36.74 2.02 2.90
N MET A 593 36.68 0.74 3.29
CA MET A 593 37.42 -0.36 2.64
C MET A 593 37.01 -0.50 1.17
N GLY A 594 35.70 -0.55 0.91
CA GLY A 594 35.18 -0.64 -0.45
C GLY A 594 35.62 0.54 -1.31
N ALA A 595 35.47 1.77 -0.79
CA ALA A 595 35.85 2.98 -1.51
C ALA A 595 37.34 3.01 -1.83
N PHE A 596 38.18 2.62 -0.86
CA PHE A 596 39.62 2.52 -1.02
C PHE A 596 40.01 1.55 -2.12
N VAL A 597 39.49 0.31 -2.05
CA VAL A 597 39.80 -0.76 -3.00
C VAL A 597 39.48 -0.32 -4.42
N LEU A 598 38.28 0.20 -4.65
CA LEU A 598 37.87 0.67 -5.97
C LEU A 598 38.70 1.87 -6.43
N TYR A 599 38.96 2.84 -5.56
CA TYR A 599 39.66 4.06 -5.93
C TYR A 599 41.12 3.82 -6.35
N ILE A 600 41.87 3.03 -5.57
CA ILE A 600 43.24 2.68 -5.94
C ILE A 600 43.26 1.75 -7.16
N GLY A 601 42.35 0.78 -7.22
CA GLY A 601 42.28 -0.18 -8.33
C GLY A 601 41.92 0.47 -9.66
N SER A 602 40.96 1.41 -9.68
CA SER A 602 40.58 2.12 -10.90
C SER A 602 41.73 2.96 -11.47
N LYS A 603 42.59 3.52 -10.60
CA LYS A 603 43.76 4.29 -11.04
C LYS A 603 44.87 3.42 -11.62
N THR A 604 44.89 2.13 -11.28
CA THR A 604 45.91 1.19 -11.74
C THR A 604 45.46 0.31 -12.89
N ALA A 605 44.15 0.17 -13.10
CA ALA A 605 43.57 -0.73 -14.10
C ALA A 605 44.03 -0.45 -15.54
N SER A 606 44.39 0.80 -15.85
CA SER A 606 44.83 1.23 -17.17
C SER A 606 46.36 1.21 -17.36
N SER A 607 47.12 0.71 -16.38
CA SER A 607 48.60 0.65 -16.46
C SER A 607 49.06 -0.61 -17.19
N ASP A 608 50.02 -0.46 -18.10
CA ASP A 608 50.66 -1.58 -18.82
C ASP A 608 51.79 -2.26 -18.01
N GLU A 609 52.01 -1.86 -16.75
CA GLU A 609 53.01 -2.49 -15.89
C GLU A 609 52.63 -3.94 -15.54
N SER A 610 53.65 -4.77 -15.30
CA SER A 610 53.44 -6.12 -14.76
C SER A 610 52.63 -6.06 -13.45
N ILE A 611 51.66 -6.97 -13.28
CA ILE A 611 50.73 -6.98 -12.15
C ILE A 611 51.39 -6.84 -10.77
N GLU A 612 52.57 -7.44 -10.58
CA GLU A 612 53.34 -7.39 -9.33
C GLU A 612 53.80 -5.98 -8.91
N LYS A 613 53.97 -5.08 -9.89
CA LYS A 613 54.47 -3.72 -9.70
C LYS A 613 53.36 -2.69 -9.55
N LEU A 614 52.12 -3.09 -9.82
CA LEU A 614 50.96 -2.20 -9.72
C LEU A 614 50.75 -1.77 -8.26
N PRO A 615 50.56 -0.47 -7.98
CA PRO A 615 50.51 0.03 -6.62
C PRO A 615 49.34 -0.54 -5.84
N ALA A 616 48.19 -0.77 -6.50
CA ALA A 616 47.05 -1.44 -5.88
C ALA A 616 47.40 -2.84 -5.37
N ILE A 617 48.13 -3.65 -6.16
CA ILE A 617 48.56 -5.00 -5.76
C ILE A 617 49.55 -4.94 -4.61
N ILE A 618 50.52 -4.02 -4.65
CA ILE A 618 51.48 -3.81 -3.56
C ILE A 618 50.73 -3.44 -2.26
N ALA A 619 49.76 -2.53 -2.36
CA ALA A 619 48.94 -2.12 -1.22
C ALA A 619 48.11 -3.28 -0.65
N TYR A 620 47.41 -4.04 -1.50
CA TYR A 620 46.59 -5.17 -1.06
C TYR A 620 47.44 -6.26 -0.39
N LYS A 621 48.60 -6.63 -0.95
CA LYS A 621 49.51 -7.62 -0.36
C LYS A 621 50.04 -7.19 1.01
N ARG A 622 50.34 -5.89 1.18
CA ARG A 622 50.77 -5.37 2.49
C ARG A 622 49.61 -5.37 3.49
N LEU A 623 48.42 -4.95 3.07
CA LEU A 623 47.23 -4.93 3.92
C LEU A 623 46.84 -6.33 4.40
N LEU A 624 46.86 -7.34 3.54
CA LEU A 624 46.60 -8.74 3.92
C LEU A 624 47.56 -9.28 5.00
N LYS A 625 48.75 -8.68 5.16
CA LYS A 625 49.73 -9.07 6.19
C LYS A 625 49.52 -8.34 7.53
N VAL A 626 48.91 -7.15 7.51
CA VAL A 626 48.83 -6.27 8.69
C VAL A 626 47.43 -6.13 9.25
N LEU A 627 46.39 -6.43 8.46
CA LEU A 627 45.01 -6.40 8.90
C LEU A 627 44.67 -7.63 9.75
N PRO A 628 43.72 -7.51 10.70
CA PRO A 628 43.16 -8.67 11.39
C PRO A 628 42.37 -9.57 10.41
N PRO A 629 42.05 -10.82 10.78
CA PRO A 629 41.32 -11.76 9.91
C PRO A 629 40.01 -11.19 9.35
N GLU A 630 39.25 -10.45 10.16
CA GLU A 630 38.01 -9.78 9.74
C GLU A 630 38.29 -8.68 8.69
N GLY A 631 39.40 -7.96 8.86
CA GLY A 631 39.87 -6.94 7.92
C GLY A 631 40.34 -7.54 6.59
N CYS A 632 41.05 -8.67 6.63
CA CYS A 632 41.42 -9.44 5.44
C CYS A 632 40.18 -9.93 4.68
N TYR A 633 39.21 -10.49 5.40
CA TYR A 633 37.94 -10.92 4.82
C TYR A 633 37.17 -9.74 4.20
N ALA A 634 37.16 -8.57 4.84
CA ALA A 634 36.55 -7.36 4.29
C ALA A 634 37.26 -6.85 3.04
N LEU A 635 38.60 -6.83 3.03
CA LEU A 635 39.42 -6.44 1.88
C LEU A 635 39.17 -7.36 0.68
N LEU A 636 39.17 -8.68 0.89
CA LEU A 636 38.91 -9.66 -0.16
C LEU A 636 37.48 -9.55 -0.71
N ASN A 637 36.49 -9.29 0.16
CA ASN A 637 35.13 -9.00 -0.28
C ASN A 637 35.03 -7.74 -1.13
N ALA A 638 35.70 -6.65 -0.72
CA ALA A 638 35.72 -5.39 -1.45
C ALA A 638 36.38 -5.54 -2.83
N ILE A 639 37.40 -6.40 -2.95
CA ILE A 639 38.01 -6.80 -4.24
C ILE A 639 36.99 -7.60 -5.07
N ALA A 640 36.34 -8.60 -4.47
CA ALA A 640 35.37 -9.45 -5.14
C ALA A 640 34.10 -8.70 -5.60
N ASP A 641 33.72 -7.59 -4.96
CA ASP A 641 32.60 -6.74 -5.38
C ASP A 641 32.81 -6.13 -6.78
N GLN A 642 34.07 -6.03 -7.22
CA GLN A 642 34.41 -5.43 -8.50
C GLN A 642 34.31 -6.43 -9.66
N LEU A 643 34.07 -7.72 -9.34
CA LEU A 643 33.92 -8.81 -10.30
C LEU A 643 32.48 -8.87 -10.86
N ARG A 644 32.11 -7.85 -11.64
CA ARG A 644 30.75 -7.64 -12.19
C ARG A 644 30.65 -8.06 -13.65
N TYR A 645 30.07 -7.27 -14.53
CA TYR A 645 30.04 -7.53 -15.97
C TYR A 645 31.38 -7.18 -16.64
N PRO A 646 31.64 -7.57 -17.90
CA PRO A 646 32.86 -7.20 -18.61
C PRO A 646 33.10 -5.68 -18.67
N ASN A 647 34.17 -5.23 -18.00
CA ASN A 647 34.69 -3.86 -18.01
C ASN A 647 36.15 -3.87 -17.51
N SER A 648 36.86 -2.75 -17.63
CA SER A 648 38.27 -2.65 -17.24
C SER A 648 38.54 -2.93 -15.76
N HIS A 649 37.62 -2.55 -14.86
CA HIS A 649 37.77 -2.85 -13.44
C HIS A 649 37.65 -4.36 -13.21
N THR A 650 36.61 -5.00 -13.75
CA THR A 650 36.41 -6.45 -13.60
C THR A 650 37.60 -7.24 -14.15
N HIS A 651 38.22 -6.78 -15.25
CA HIS A 651 39.45 -7.37 -15.76
C HIS A 651 40.60 -7.26 -14.78
N PHE A 652 40.92 -6.05 -14.31
CA PHE A 652 41.99 -5.80 -13.34
C PHE A 652 41.78 -6.60 -12.05
N PHE A 653 40.58 -6.55 -11.46
CA PHE A 653 40.30 -7.24 -10.20
C PHE A 653 40.27 -8.76 -10.34
N SER A 654 39.87 -9.30 -11.50
CA SER A 654 40.00 -10.74 -11.79
C SER A 654 41.47 -11.17 -11.76
N GLN A 655 42.35 -10.44 -12.46
CA GLN A 655 43.79 -10.70 -12.44
C GLN A 655 44.38 -10.50 -11.04
N ALA A 656 43.92 -9.49 -10.29
CA ALA A 656 44.35 -9.24 -8.92
C ALA A 656 44.04 -10.43 -8.01
N VAL A 657 42.83 -10.99 -8.08
CA VAL A 657 42.41 -12.16 -7.30
C VAL A 657 43.28 -13.38 -7.63
N LEU A 658 43.50 -13.66 -8.92
CA LEU A 658 44.35 -14.77 -9.36
C LEU A 658 45.81 -14.59 -8.90
N HIS A 659 46.35 -13.38 -8.97
CA HIS A 659 47.70 -13.08 -8.51
C HIS A 659 47.85 -13.18 -6.98
N LEU A 660 46.86 -12.69 -6.22
CA LEU A 660 46.85 -12.83 -4.77
C LEU A 660 46.78 -14.31 -4.38
N PHE A 661 45.94 -15.11 -5.03
CA PHE A 661 45.90 -16.56 -4.80
C PHE A 661 47.26 -17.22 -5.08
N ALA A 662 47.91 -16.89 -6.21
CA ALA A 662 49.19 -17.51 -6.56
C ALA A 662 50.35 -17.13 -5.61
N THR A 663 50.32 -15.93 -5.02
CA THR A 663 51.48 -15.38 -4.28
C THR A 663 51.31 -15.29 -2.76
N GLN A 664 50.10 -15.45 -2.22
CA GLN A 664 49.86 -15.36 -0.78
C GLN A 664 49.98 -16.73 -0.08
N PRO A 665 50.15 -16.75 1.26
CA PRO A 665 50.17 -17.98 2.06
C PRO A 665 48.87 -18.77 1.97
N GLU A 666 48.92 -20.05 2.38
CA GLU A 666 47.80 -21.00 2.30
C GLU A 666 46.52 -20.48 2.97
N GLU A 667 46.62 -19.84 4.13
CA GLU A 667 45.49 -19.23 4.84
C GLU A 667 44.74 -18.18 4.00
N MET A 668 45.48 -17.38 3.22
CA MET A 668 44.88 -16.37 2.35
C MET A 668 44.30 -17.00 1.09
N LYS A 669 44.89 -18.08 0.57
CA LYS A 669 44.32 -18.86 -0.55
C LYS A 669 42.98 -19.47 -0.18
N GLU A 670 42.87 -20.00 1.04
CA GLU A 670 41.61 -20.48 1.59
C GLU A 670 40.57 -19.36 1.68
N GLN A 671 40.94 -18.19 2.23
CA GLN A 671 40.01 -17.05 2.34
C GLN A 671 39.54 -16.52 0.97
N VAL A 672 40.46 -16.39 -0.01
CA VAL A 672 40.10 -16.01 -1.38
C VAL A 672 39.07 -16.98 -1.95
N THR A 673 39.34 -18.29 -1.80
CA THR A 673 38.45 -19.34 -2.28
C THR A 673 37.09 -19.27 -1.60
N ARG A 674 37.05 -19.09 -0.28
CA ARG A 674 35.83 -18.95 0.51
C ARG A 674 34.98 -17.76 0.07
N VAL A 675 35.57 -16.58 -0.11
CA VAL A 675 34.86 -15.36 -0.53
C VAL A 675 34.21 -15.52 -1.90
N LEU A 676 34.90 -16.16 -2.86
CA LEU A 676 34.31 -16.42 -4.17
C LEU A 676 33.20 -17.47 -4.08
N LEU A 677 33.45 -18.54 -3.32
CA LEU A 677 32.56 -19.69 -3.24
C LEU A 677 31.25 -19.36 -2.51
N GLU A 678 31.29 -18.66 -1.38
CA GLU A 678 30.07 -18.29 -0.64
C GLU A 678 29.12 -17.44 -1.49
N ARG A 679 29.67 -16.62 -2.39
CA ARG A 679 28.90 -15.82 -3.36
C ARG A 679 28.31 -16.65 -4.50
N LEU A 680 28.74 -17.89 -4.70
CA LEU A 680 28.19 -18.83 -5.69
C LEU A 680 27.22 -19.84 -5.09
N ILE A 681 27.34 -20.18 -3.79
CA ILE A 681 26.40 -21.07 -3.06
C ILE A 681 25.15 -20.29 -2.59
N VAL A 682 24.57 -19.50 -3.48
CA VAL A 682 23.30 -18.79 -3.27
C VAL A 682 22.43 -18.90 -4.51
N ASN A 683 21.17 -18.49 -4.40
CA ASN A 683 20.28 -18.47 -5.55
C ASN A 683 20.78 -17.45 -6.57
N ARG A 684 20.56 -17.75 -7.85
CA ARG A 684 20.78 -16.81 -8.96
C ARG A 684 20.06 -15.47 -8.69
N PRO A 685 20.57 -14.35 -9.19
CA PRO A 685 21.70 -14.22 -10.13
C PRO A 685 23.08 -14.27 -9.46
N HIS A 686 24.10 -14.54 -10.27
CA HIS A 686 25.52 -14.48 -9.89
C HIS A 686 26.22 -13.45 -10.79
N PRO A 687 27.10 -12.59 -10.25
CA PRO A 687 27.87 -11.67 -11.07
C PRO A 687 28.74 -12.43 -12.09
N TRP A 688 28.76 -11.96 -13.34
CA TRP A 688 29.44 -12.65 -14.44
C TRP A 688 30.94 -12.84 -14.18
N GLY A 689 31.62 -11.77 -13.77
CA GLY A 689 33.06 -11.72 -13.54
C GLY A 689 33.46 -12.54 -12.33
N LEU A 690 32.60 -12.61 -11.30
CA LEU A 690 32.80 -13.50 -10.16
C LEU A 690 32.86 -14.96 -10.63
N LEU A 691 31.88 -15.37 -11.43
CA LEU A 691 31.82 -16.73 -11.98
C LEU A 691 33.01 -17.01 -12.90
N ALA A 692 33.32 -16.10 -13.81
CA ALA A 692 34.43 -16.25 -14.75
C ALA A 692 35.80 -16.33 -14.03
N THR A 693 36.00 -15.51 -12.99
CA THR A 693 37.22 -15.54 -12.15
C THR A 693 37.33 -16.85 -11.37
N PHE A 694 36.21 -17.32 -10.80
CA PHE A 694 36.20 -18.60 -10.08
C PHE A 694 36.49 -19.79 -11.01
N ILE A 695 35.94 -19.78 -12.24
CA ILE A 695 36.26 -20.79 -13.27
C ILE A 695 37.75 -20.72 -13.64
N GLY A 696 38.31 -19.53 -13.80
CA GLY A 696 39.75 -19.34 -14.04
C GLY A 696 40.60 -19.88 -12.90
N LEU A 697 40.18 -19.66 -11.65
CA LEU A 697 40.85 -20.13 -10.45
C LEU A 697 40.89 -21.66 -10.37
N ILE A 698 39.76 -22.35 -10.57
CA ILE A 698 39.71 -23.82 -10.50
C ILE A 698 40.42 -24.53 -11.66
N LYS A 699 40.62 -23.82 -12.78
CA LYS A 699 41.39 -24.30 -13.93
C LYS A 699 42.90 -24.08 -13.73
N SER A 700 43.30 -23.31 -12.72
CA SER A 700 44.72 -23.06 -12.46
C SER A 700 45.45 -24.33 -12.02
N PRO A 701 46.69 -24.58 -12.50
CA PRO A 701 47.48 -25.73 -12.07
C PRO A 701 47.70 -25.71 -10.56
N GLY A 702 47.51 -26.86 -9.90
CA GLY A 702 47.73 -27.00 -8.46
C GLY A 702 46.57 -26.54 -7.57
N PHE A 703 45.49 -25.97 -8.13
CA PHE A 703 44.33 -25.57 -7.33
C PHE A 703 43.80 -26.74 -6.49
N TRP A 704 43.57 -27.90 -7.11
CA TRP A 704 42.98 -29.09 -6.49
C TRP A 704 43.91 -29.84 -5.52
N ASP A 705 45.16 -29.40 -5.39
CA ASP A 705 46.18 -30.00 -4.53
C ASP A 705 46.19 -29.40 -3.12
N HIS A 706 45.49 -28.27 -2.91
CA HIS A 706 45.40 -27.58 -1.62
C HIS A 706 44.58 -28.36 -0.57
N GLU A 707 45.10 -28.45 0.66
CA GLU A 707 44.50 -29.24 1.75
C GLU A 707 43.10 -28.74 2.15
N PHE A 708 42.88 -27.42 2.12
CA PHE A 708 41.61 -26.80 2.51
C PHE A 708 40.44 -27.15 1.57
N ILE A 709 40.70 -27.71 0.38
CA ILE A 709 39.65 -28.18 -0.53
C ILE A 709 39.11 -29.55 -0.07
N ARG A 710 39.96 -30.36 0.58
CA ARG A 710 39.65 -31.72 1.05
C ARG A 710 39.55 -31.81 2.58
N CYS A 711 39.44 -30.67 3.26
CA CYS A 711 39.44 -30.62 4.73
C CYS A 711 38.20 -31.23 5.37
N ALA A 712 37.07 -31.29 4.64
CA ALA A 712 35.85 -31.94 5.07
C ALA A 712 35.09 -32.59 3.90
N PRO A 713 34.43 -33.75 4.10
CA PRO A 713 33.68 -34.44 3.05
C PRO A 713 32.59 -33.58 2.40
N ASP A 714 31.96 -32.69 3.16
CA ASP A 714 30.91 -31.80 2.64
C ASP A 714 31.48 -30.68 1.76
N ILE A 715 32.67 -30.18 2.07
CA ILE A 715 33.39 -29.18 1.27
C ILE A 715 33.87 -29.82 -0.03
N GLU A 716 34.46 -31.02 0.05
CA GLU A 716 34.90 -31.79 -1.12
C GLU A 716 33.72 -32.09 -2.05
N ARG A 717 32.58 -32.56 -1.52
CA ARG A 717 31.34 -32.76 -2.29
C ARG A 717 30.84 -31.47 -2.96
N LEU A 718 30.96 -30.34 -2.28
CA LEU A 718 30.53 -29.06 -2.80
C LEU A 718 31.38 -28.65 -4.01
N PHE A 719 32.70 -28.73 -3.91
CA PHE A 719 33.60 -28.47 -5.03
C PHE A 719 33.42 -29.49 -6.16
N ASP A 720 33.19 -30.76 -5.85
CA ASP A 720 32.85 -31.79 -6.83
C ASP A 720 31.58 -31.44 -7.61
N ASN A 721 30.54 -30.98 -6.92
CA ASN A 721 29.29 -30.58 -7.55
C ASN A 721 29.47 -29.35 -8.44
N VAL A 722 30.25 -28.36 -8.00
CA VAL A 722 30.59 -27.17 -8.79
C VAL A 722 31.43 -27.54 -10.01
N SER A 723 32.43 -28.41 -9.85
CA SER A 723 33.27 -28.94 -10.93
C SER A 723 32.46 -29.74 -11.96
N ARG A 724 31.57 -30.63 -11.51
CA ARG A 724 30.65 -31.38 -12.39
C ARG A 724 29.68 -30.46 -13.11
N TYR A 725 29.16 -29.43 -12.43
CA TYR A 725 28.29 -28.44 -13.04
C TYR A 725 29.03 -27.71 -14.17
N ILE A 726 30.23 -27.18 -13.88
CA ILE A 726 31.10 -26.52 -14.86
C ILE A 726 31.40 -27.42 -16.06
N LYS A 727 31.74 -28.70 -15.82
CA LYS A 727 32.02 -29.69 -16.89
C LYS A 727 30.79 -30.13 -17.69
N ARG A 728 29.57 -29.93 -17.18
CA ARG A 728 28.31 -30.27 -17.88
C ARG A 728 27.76 -29.10 -18.70
N THR A 729 28.07 -27.87 -18.30
CA THR A 729 27.66 -26.64 -19.01
C THR A 729 28.73 -26.10 -19.96
N ALA A 730 29.98 -26.56 -19.84
CA ALA A 730 31.04 -26.41 -20.84
C ALA A 730 30.88 -27.47 -21.94
#